data_AF-A0A3C1UIC1-F1
#
_entry.id   AF-A0A3C1UIC1-F1
#
_cell.length_a   1.000
_cell.length_b   1.000
_cell.length_c   1.000
_cell.angle_alpha   90.00
_cell.angle_beta   90.00
_cell.angle_gamma   90.00
#
_symmetry.space_group_name_H-M   'P 1'
#
loop_
_entity.id
_entity.type
_entity.pdbx_description
1 polymer ?
#
loop_
_entity_poly.entity_id
_entity_poly.type
_entity_poly.pdbx_seq_one_letter_code
_entity_poly.pdbx_strand_id
1 'polypeptide(L)'
;MKPTASTYPELGVNLEDVTDWSASLMFADAMKSARSYGSPTAPWGGNSTVTVDQNGWPTTDFGVMVSTNTKNAHGTYKLSFIGKADVGPIASDATITNQLYNAETNTTTADVNLTGNQLALSFTHTNGGAKNIVLMRPGYSTSDEFNRDFLAALSNAKVIRLMDYLNTNGNPVRNWSDRTKTTDSLQTVSIPLLDPATGKWPLDINGNPIANCSWSGGIMSNTDCTPWVQRKGAAYEYAIDLANLTNKDLWVNIPSEATDDYITQLATLLKNKLNPNLHVYVEFSNEVWNGMFQQNAMARADTKRDAVTDLSLTDNGSFASTDYYALYRYVGKKAITISNIFKQVFGSSAINTRIRPILAIQTASLFGAHSSLEYIKKNYGDPSKYVYGLAGAPYYAVGAANSNINASVDDILNGLATTANAYQKYFLTFNTLAKSYGLKAISYEGGADTAGGADNVNKYISANDPRMLDLTVKYLSQWFGCGGDLFMYFNLAAQNGKYGTWGLTDDISQIMPKLQGFNSVAKTPISSFQCVFSDEGSTSKTISLLANPAQGNGLSGTYFSGTDLKTVLFTQITPAINFDWRSTIPFDRIPSVFSASWTGFVTAPGSGMFTITTRSGGADGVRVTIGTTKMIDSWPAINASSNGKIKETTGTISMVAGTTYAIKVEYFHQKTYFDDNPMIELLWSGQNQPKAIIPASQLYH
;
A
#
# COMPACT_ATOMS: atom_id res chain seq x y z
N MET A 1 17.10 28.67 -0.96
CA MET A 1 17.25 28.07 -2.31
C MET A 1 16.04 27.17 -2.53
N LYS A 2 15.31 27.29 -3.65
CA LYS A 2 14.31 26.27 -4.03
C LYS A 2 15.08 24.96 -4.26
N PRO A 3 14.65 23.82 -3.68
CA PRO A 3 15.27 22.53 -3.99
C PRO A 3 15.22 22.32 -5.50
N THR A 4 16.35 22.01 -6.12
CA THR A 4 16.38 21.54 -7.50
C THR A 4 15.59 20.24 -7.57
N ALA A 5 14.59 20.17 -8.46
CA ALA A 5 13.84 18.94 -8.67
C ALA A 5 14.81 17.79 -9.00
N SER A 6 14.59 16.60 -8.41
CA SER A 6 15.40 15.42 -8.73
C SER A 6 15.36 15.16 -10.23
N THR A 7 16.52 14.92 -10.83
CA THR A 7 16.63 14.58 -12.25
C THR A 7 16.28 13.11 -12.53
N TYR A 8 16.28 12.27 -11.50
CA TYR A 8 16.03 10.84 -11.57
C TYR A 8 14.87 10.42 -10.64
N PRO A 9 14.13 9.35 -10.98
CA PRO A 9 13.04 8.84 -10.15
C PRO A 9 13.46 8.57 -8.70
N GLU A 10 12.59 8.93 -7.76
CA GLU A 10 12.67 8.40 -6.41
C GLU A 10 11.93 7.07 -6.37
N LEU A 11 12.70 5.99 -6.27
CA LEU A 11 12.19 4.64 -6.09
C LEU A 11 12.56 4.14 -4.71
N GLY A 12 11.67 3.41 -4.06
CA GLY A 12 11.97 2.72 -2.82
C GLY A 12 11.39 1.31 -2.80
N VAL A 13 11.66 0.61 -1.71
CA VAL A 13 11.22 -0.76 -1.50
C VAL A 13 10.75 -0.91 -0.05
N ASN A 14 9.76 -1.76 0.16
CA ASN A 14 9.52 -2.31 1.48
C ASN A 14 10.56 -3.41 1.79
N LEU A 15 10.88 -3.57 3.06
CA LEU A 15 11.59 -4.74 3.56
C LEU A 15 10.59 -5.82 3.96
N GLU A 16 10.89 -7.06 3.56
CA GLU A 16 10.16 -8.26 3.98
C GLU A 16 10.24 -8.45 5.51
N ASP A 17 9.32 -9.24 6.04
CA ASP A 17 9.31 -9.67 7.43
C ASP A 17 10.59 -10.46 7.76
N VAL A 18 11.15 -10.22 8.95
CA VAL A 18 12.35 -10.93 9.42
C VAL A 18 11.93 -12.32 9.84
N THR A 19 12.22 -13.32 9.01
CA THR A 19 11.81 -14.73 9.21
C THR A 19 12.85 -15.69 8.65
N ASP A 20 12.80 -16.94 9.10
CA ASP A 20 13.72 -18.01 8.68
C ASP A 20 13.48 -18.46 7.23
N TRP A 21 12.34 -18.11 6.65
CA TRP A 21 12.03 -18.34 5.24
C TRP A 21 12.19 -17.08 4.37
N SER A 22 12.58 -15.93 4.93
CA SER A 22 12.73 -14.71 4.16
C SER A 22 13.73 -14.87 3.02
N ALA A 23 13.36 -14.40 1.83
CA ALA A 23 14.27 -14.35 0.68
C ALA A 23 15.28 -13.20 0.79
N SER A 24 15.05 -12.24 1.70
CA SER A 24 15.92 -11.07 1.88
C SER A 24 17.27 -11.40 2.54
N LEU A 25 17.30 -12.40 3.43
CA LEU A 25 18.47 -12.77 4.22
C LEU A 25 19.20 -11.58 4.85
N MET A 26 18.43 -10.61 5.33
CA MET A 26 18.87 -9.28 5.76
C MET A 26 20.11 -9.29 6.67
N PHE A 27 20.11 -10.11 7.72
CA PHE A 27 21.18 -10.14 8.72
C PHE A 27 22.32 -11.09 8.33
N ALA A 28 23.55 -10.66 8.62
CA ALA A 28 24.73 -11.52 8.53
C ALA A 28 24.72 -12.61 9.62
N ASP A 29 24.22 -12.28 10.81
CA ASP A 29 23.88 -13.25 11.86
C ASP A 29 22.52 -13.90 11.55
N ALA A 30 22.55 -15.16 11.10
CA ALA A 30 21.35 -15.88 10.71
C ALA A 30 20.42 -16.17 11.91
N MET A 31 20.94 -16.16 13.15
CA MET A 31 20.15 -16.43 14.33
C MET A 31 19.08 -15.35 14.57
N LYS A 32 19.34 -14.08 14.18
CA LYS A 32 18.36 -12.99 14.32
C LYS A 32 17.05 -13.25 13.58
N SER A 33 17.09 -14.01 12.48
CA SER A 33 15.92 -14.37 11.68
C SER A 33 15.32 -15.72 12.05
N ALA A 34 15.89 -16.45 13.01
CA ALA A 34 15.43 -17.78 13.37
C ALA A 34 14.04 -17.77 14.05
N ARG A 35 13.31 -18.88 13.99
CA ARG A 35 12.04 -19.04 14.70
C ARG A 35 12.24 -19.10 16.20
N SER A 36 11.15 -18.93 16.94
CA SER A 36 11.10 -19.20 18.37
C SER A 36 11.63 -20.62 18.69
N TYR A 37 12.35 -20.72 19.80
CA TYR A 37 12.97 -21.96 20.24
C TYR A 37 11.92 -23.06 20.47
N GLY A 38 12.17 -24.27 19.97
CA GLY A 38 11.41 -25.49 20.24
C GLY A 38 12.20 -26.47 21.10
N SER A 39 11.70 -27.69 21.32
CA SER A 39 12.48 -28.71 22.04
C SER A 39 13.65 -29.21 21.18
N PRO A 40 14.66 -29.88 21.77
CA PRO A 40 15.78 -30.46 21.02
C PRO A 40 15.38 -31.41 19.88
N THR A 41 14.17 -32.00 19.94
CA THR A 41 13.64 -32.94 18.93
C THR A 41 12.53 -32.34 18.06
N ALA A 42 12.06 -31.14 18.38
CA ALA A 42 11.00 -30.44 17.64
C ALA A 42 11.34 -28.94 17.53
N PRO A 43 12.27 -28.56 16.62
CA PRO A 43 12.86 -27.21 16.56
C PRO A 43 11.96 -26.14 15.93
N TRP A 44 10.71 -26.47 15.57
CA TRP A 44 9.87 -25.69 14.65
C TRP A 44 9.27 -24.39 15.21
N GLY A 45 9.34 -24.19 16.53
CA GLY A 45 8.67 -23.08 17.24
C GLY A 45 7.14 -23.20 17.25
N GLY A 46 6.45 -22.38 18.05
CA GLY A 46 4.99 -22.21 18.00
C GLY A 46 4.16 -22.86 19.11
N ASN A 47 4.68 -23.87 19.82
CA ASN A 47 4.04 -24.47 21.01
C ASN A 47 5.10 -24.91 22.03
N SER A 48 6.10 -24.05 22.23
CA SER A 48 7.33 -24.43 22.93
C SER A 48 7.14 -24.46 24.44
N THR A 49 7.55 -25.58 25.05
CA THR A 49 7.74 -25.71 26.51
C THR A 49 9.10 -25.18 26.96
N VAL A 50 9.94 -24.69 26.03
CA VAL A 50 11.25 -24.14 26.37
C VAL A 50 11.06 -22.86 27.17
N THR A 51 11.61 -22.86 28.36
CA THR A 51 11.64 -21.68 29.22
C THR A 51 12.70 -20.72 28.70
N VAL A 52 12.37 -19.43 28.72
CA VAL A 52 13.26 -18.35 28.27
C VAL A 52 13.41 -17.29 29.35
N ASP A 53 14.53 -16.58 29.34
CA ASP A 53 14.75 -15.43 30.23
C ASP A 53 14.03 -14.15 29.73
N GLN A 54 14.22 -13.03 30.43
CA GLN A 54 13.58 -11.74 30.11
C GLN A 54 13.91 -11.19 28.71
N ASN A 55 15.01 -11.63 28.11
CA ASN A 55 15.44 -11.26 26.76
C ASN A 55 15.10 -12.36 25.75
N GLY A 56 14.39 -13.41 26.17
CA GLY A 56 14.00 -14.51 25.31
C GLY A 56 15.07 -15.57 25.08
N TRP A 57 16.18 -15.59 25.83
CA TRP A 57 17.20 -16.64 25.68
C TRP A 57 16.77 -17.94 26.36
N PRO A 58 16.96 -19.12 25.75
CA PRO A 58 16.55 -20.40 26.32
C PRO A 58 17.34 -20.70 27.61
N THR A 59 16.63 -21.16 28.65
CA THR A 59 17.19 -21.53 29.96
C THR A 59 17.31 -23.04 30.18
N THR A 60 16.85 -23.83 29.21
CA THR A 60 16.91 -25.29 29.18
C THR A 60 17.36 -25.76 27.80
N ASP A 61 17.54 -27.07 27.63
CA ASP A 61 17.78 -27.69 26.32
C ASP A 61 16.69 -27.28 25.32
N PHE A 62 17.11 -27.03 24.08
CA PHE A 62 16.26 -26.45 23.05
C PHE A 62 16.71 -26.86 21.65
N GLY A 63 15.84 -26.63 20.68
CA GLY A 63 16.13 -26.68 19.24
C GLY A 63 15.66 -25.40 18.58
N VAL A 64 16.20 -25.09 17.41
CA VAL A 64 15.86 -23.86 16.67
C VAL A 64 15.89 -24.08 15.17
N MET A 65 14.84 -23.58 14.50
CA MET A 65 14.78 -23.47 13.04
C MET A 65 15.37 -22.14 12.58
N VAL A 66 16.51 -22.19 11.91
CA VAL A 66 17.26 -20.99 11.49
C VAL A 66 16.95 -20.60 10.05
N SER A 67 16.71 -21.57 9.18
CA SER A 67 16.43 -21.33 7.77
C SER A 67 15.52 -22.41 7.19
N THR A 68 14.47 -22.01 6.47
CA THR A 68 13.51 -22.92 5.81
C THR A 68 13.52 -22.71 4.30
N ASN A 69 13.91 -23.73 3.53
CA ASN A 69 13.89 -23.75 2.06
C ASN A 69 14.50 -22.48 1.42
N THR A 70 15.56 -21.97 2.03
CA THR A 70 16.20 -20.72 1.62
C THR A 70 17.21 -21.00 0.52
N LYS A 71 17.09 -20.31 -0.62
CA LYS A 71 18.08 -20.39 -1.71
C LYS A 71 19.45 -19.93 -1.20
N ASN A 72 20.50 -20.62 -1.62
CA ASN A 72 21.90 -20.26 -1.33
C ASN A 72 22.24 -20.19 0.18
N ALA A 73 21.60 -21.03 0.99
CA ALA A 73 21.93 -21.14 2.42
C ALA A 73 23.16 -22.03 2.70
N HIS A 74 23.67 -22.79 1.72
CA HIS A 74 24.78 -23.71 1.93
C HIS A 74 26.09 -23.02 2.32
N GLY A 75 26.97 -23.75 3.00
CA GLY A 75 28.30 -23.31 3.40
C GLY A 75 28.59 -23.53 4.89
N THR A 76 29.75 -23.05 5.33
CA THR A 76 30.19 -23.17 6.73
C THR A 76 29.83 -21.92 7.52
N TYR A 77 28.88 -22.05 8.44
CA TYR A 77 28.53 -21.01 9.40
C TYR A 77 29.42 -21.09 10.64
N LYS A 78 29.65 -19.93 11.28
CA LYS A 78 30.40 -19.84 12.53
C LYS A 78 29.44 -19.60 13.70
N LEU A 79 29.31 -20.60 14.57
CA LEU A 79 28.49 -20.57 15.78
C LEU A 79 29.32 -20.11 16.99
N SER A 80 28.77 -19.22 17.80
CA SER A 80 29.29 -18.86 19.13
C SER A 80 28.14 -18.54 20.08
N PHE A 81 28.26 -18.94 21.35
CA PHE A 81 27.30 -18.57 22.40
C PHE A 81 27.92 -18.64 23.80
N ILE A 82 27.29 -17.96 24.76
CA ILE A 82 27.57 -18.09 26.19
C ILE A 82 26.79 -19.28 26.74
N GLY A 83 27.48 -20.22 27.37
CA GLY A 83 26.96 -21.48 27.86
C GLY A 83 27.72 -22.67 27.30
N LYS A 84 27.48 -23.84 27.89
CA LYS A 84 27.95 -25.14 27.40
C LYS A 84 26.78 -25.85 26.75
N ALA A 85 26.96 -26.46 25.58
CA ALA A 85 25.98 -27.40 25.04
C ALA A 85 26.65 -28.40 24.09
N ASP A 86 26.01 -29.54 23.90
CA ASP A 86 26.27 -30.40 22.75
C ASP A 86 25.37 -29.92 21.61
N VAL A 87 25.99 -29.43 20.52
CA VAL A 87 25.27 -28.91 19.36
C VAL A 87 25.23 -29.97 18.27
N GLY A 88 24.03 -30.27 17.78
CA GLY A 88 23.81 -31.24 16.71
C GLY A 88 22.91 -30.68 15.62
N PRO A 89 23.01 -31.20 14.39
CA PRO A 89 22.03 -30.92 13.35
C PRO A 89 20.73 -31.66 13.69
N ILE A 90 19.59 -31.05 13.37
CA ILE A 90 18.30 -31.72 13.40
C ILE A 90 17.49 -31.30 12.18
N ALA A 91 16.83 -32.26 11.52
CA ALA A 91 16.00 -32.03 10.34
C ALA A 91 16.67 -31.12 9.27
N SER A 92 17.98 -31.26 9.10
CA SER A 92 18.78 -30.51 8.15
C SER A 92 20.00 -31.32 7.71
N ASP A 93 20.44 -31.10 6.47
CA ASP A 93 21.64 -31.72 5.90
C ASP A 93 22.88 -30.92 6.33
N ALA A 94 23.13 -30.90 7.63
CA ALA A 94 24.25 -30.18 8.25
C ALA A 94 25.15 -31.12 9.05
N THR A 95 26.41 -30.76 9.20
CA THR A 95 27.36 -31.42 10.11
C THR A 95 28.01 -30.40 11.03
N ILE A 96 28.25 -30.78 12.28
CA ILE A 96 28.90 -29.95 13.29
C ILE A 96 30.35 -30.41 13.44
N THR A 97 31.27 -29.47 13.32
CA THR A 97 32.72 -29.72 13.44
C THR A 97 33.35 -28.65 14.33
N ASN A 98 34.56 -28.89 14.82
CA ASN A 98 35.31 -27.93 15.64
C ASN A 98 34.54 -27.37 16.85
N GLN A 99 33.62 -28.16 17.43
CA GLN A 99 32.88 -27.75 18.61
C GLN A 99 33.82 -27.73 19.83
N LEU A 100 33.94 -26.58 20.47
CA LEU A 100 34.85 -26.37 21.61
C LEU A 100 34.13 -25.54 22.68
N TYR A 101 34.19 -26.02 23.93
CA TYR A 101 33.73 -25.28 25.10
C TYR A 101 34.93 -24.73 25.88
N ASN A 102 34.94 -23.42 26.12
CA ASN A 102 35.92 -22.75 26.98
C ASN A 102 35.27 -22.43 28.33
N ALA A 103 35.79 -23.07 29.40
CA ALA A 103 35.29 -22.89 30.76
C ALA A 103 35.64 -21.54 31.39
N GLU A 104 36.73 -20.89 30.97
CA GLU A 104 37.15 -19.58 31.53
C GLU A 104 36.20 -18.47 31.10
N THR A 105 35.75 -18.51 29.85
CA THR A 105 34.82 -17.53 29.28
C THR A 105 33.36 -17.98 29.32
N ASN A 106 33.10 -19.24 29.69
CA ASN A 106 31.81 -19.90 29.58
C ASN A 106 31.21 -19.76 28.16
N THR A 107 32.02 -20.04 27.14
CA THR A 107 31.59 -19.91 25.73
C THR A 107 31.78 -21.21 24.96
N THR A 108 30.84 -21.53 24.09
CA THR A 108 30.98 -22.61 23.11
C THR A 108 31.04 -22.04 21.70
N THR A 109 31.94 -22.57 20.88
CA THR A 109 32.05 -22.26 19.45
C THR A 109 31.95 -23.53 18.61
N ALA A 110 31.43 -23.45 17.39
CA ALA A 110 31.43 -24.57 16.44
C ALA A 110 31.36 -24.09 14.98
N ASP A 111 31.76 -24.98 14.07
CA ASP A 111 31.55 -24.84 12.63
C ASP A 111 30.33 -25.68 12.21
N VAL A 112 29.33 -25.03 11.63
CA VAL A 112 28.11 -25.66 11.12
C VAL A 112 28.19 -25.72 9.59
N ASN A 113 28.47 -26.90 9.04
CA ASN A 113 28.61 -27.09 7.59
C ASN A 113 27.28 -27.55 7.01
N LEU A 114 26.58 -26.67 6.32
CA LEU A 114 25.30 -26.95 5.67
C LEU A 114 25.50 -27.25 4.18
N THR A 115 24.94 -28.35 3.68
CA THR A 115 24.91 -28.65 2.23
C THR A 115 23.52 -28.44 1.60
N GLY A 116 22.46 -28.42 2.41
CA GLY A 116 21.09 -28.20 1.96
C GLY A 116 20.65 -26.72 2.00
N ASN A 117 19.34 -26.52 1.85
CA ASN A 117 18.67 -25.21 1.88
C ASN A 117 17.87 -24.97 3.17
N GLN A 118 18.02 -25.85 4.16
CA GLN A 118 17.30 -25.81 5.41
C GLN A 118 18.27 -26.08 6.56
N LEU A 119 18.19 -25.27 7.61
CA LEU A 119 19.06 -25.40 8.78
C LEU A 119 18.25 -25.37 10.07
N ALA A 120 18.35 -26.45 10.84
CA ALA A 120 17.87 -26.52 12.22
C ALA A 120 18.92 -27.17 13.12
N LEU A 121 19.03 -26.64 14.33
CA LEU A 121 20.04 -27.01 15.30
C LEU A 121 19.39 -27.47 16.60
N SER A 122 20.00 -28.46 17.24
CA SER A 122 19.63 -29.01 18.53
C SER A 122 20.73 -28.70 19.53
N PHE A 123 20.37 -28.24 20.72
CA PHE A 123 21.27 -27.89 21.81
C PHE A 123 20.86 -28.70 23.04
N THR A 124 21.68 -29.67 23.42
CA THR A 124 21.45 -30.54 24.58
C THR A 124 22.53 -30.37 25.64
N HIS A 125 22.25 -30.84 26.86
CA HIS A 125 23.15 -30.74 28.01
C HIS A 125 23.58 -29.30 28.30
N THR A 126 22.64 -28.37 28.15
CA THR A 126 22.91 -26.92 28.25
C THR A 126 23.27 -26.46 29.66
N ASN A 127 22.87 -27.20 30.69
CA ASN A 127 23.17 -26.93 32.11
C ASN A 127 22.93 -25.46 32.54
N GLY A 128 21.78 -24.89 32.13
CA GLY A 128 21.42 -23.49 32.39
C GLY A 128 21.08 -22.68 31.14
N GLY A 129 21.01 -23.34 29.98
CA GLY A 129 20.63 -22.73 28.71
C GLY A 129 21.80 -22.12 27.94
N ALA A 130 21.48 -21.31 26.94
CA ALA A 130 22.46 -20.62 26.10
C ALA A 130 22.02 -19.18 25.84
N LYS A 131 22.97 -18.25 25.84
CA LYS A 131 22.73 -16.82 25.61
C LYS A 131 23.68 -16.25 24.58
N ASN A 132 23.30 -15.13 23.96
CA ASN A 132 24.11 -14.48 22.92
C ASN A 132 24.51 -15.46 21.82
N ILE A 133 23.54 -16.25 21.36
CA ILE A 133 23.75 -17.22 20.29
C ILE A 133 23.89 -16.45 18.98
N VAL A 134 25.07 -16.52 18.39
CA VAL A 134 25.42 -15.89 17.11
C VAL A 134 25.76 -16.98 16.12
N LEU A 135 25.13 -16.93 14.94
CA LEU A 135 25.41 -17.86 13.84
C LEU A 135 25.72 -17.07 12.57
N MET A 136 26.99 -16.73 12.40
CA MET A 136 27.44 -15.94 11.25
C MET A 136 27.35 -16.77 9.97
N ARG A 137 26.73 -16.19 8.95
CA ARG A 137 26.66 -16.76 7.59
C ARG A 137 28.07 -17.00 7.01
N PRO A 138 28.21 -17.93 6.04
CA PRO A 138 29.49 -18.17 5.37
C PRO A 138 30.10 -16.89 4.78
N GLY A 139 31.37 -16.61 5.10
CA GLY A 139 32.08 -15.42 4.60
C GLY A 139 31.84 -14.11 5.37
N TYR A 140 31.10 -14.18 6.49
CA TYR A 140 30.83 -13.04 7.37
C TYR A 140 31.56 -13.15 8.71
N SER A 141 31.74 -12.01 9.35
CA SER A 141 32.35 -11.85 10.68
C SER A 141 31.41 -11.08 11.61
N THR A 142 31.68 -11.09 12.92
CA THR A 142 30.86 -10.37 13.90
C THR A 142 30.89 -8.84 13.75
N SER A 143 31.77 -8.29 12.90
CA SER A 143 31.71 -6.87 12.50
C SER A 143 30.72 -6.58 11.37
N ASP A 144 30.20 -7.60 10.69
CA ASP A 144 29.18 -7.45 9.65
C ASP A 144 27.79 -7.59 10.30
N GLU A 145 26.96 -6.54 10.22
CA GLU A 145 25.58 -6.57 10.72
C GLU A 145 24.62 -7.11 9.64
N PHE A 146 24.79 -6.66 8.39
CA PHE A 146 23.91 -6.98 7.27
C PHE A 146 24.60 -7.84 6.21
N ASN A 147 23.81 -8.66 5.53
CA ASN A 147 24.24 -9.43 4.38
C ASN A 147 24.61 -8.51 3.21
N ARG A 148 25.78 -8.73 2.59
CA ARG A 148 26.34 -7.90 1.51
C ARG A 148 25.51 -8.00 0.22
N ASP A 149 24.96 -9.16 -0.10
CA ASP A 149 24.11 -9.35 -1.28
C ASP A 149 22.77 -8.63 -1.10
N PHE A 150 22.21 -8.67 0.11
CA PHE A 150 21.06 -7.85 0.48
C PHE A 150 21.33 -6.34 0.32
N LEU A 151 22.49 -5.86 0.80
CA LEU A 151 22.90 -4.47 0.62
C LEU A 151 23.09 -4.10 -0.86
N ALA A 152 23.62 -5.02 -1.68
CA ALA A 152 23.78 -4.83 -3.12
C ALA A 152 22.43 -4.71 -3.84
N ALA A 153 21.47 -5.58 -3.50
CA ALA A 153 20.11 -5.55 -4.04
C ALA A 153 19.38 -4.23 -3.71
N LEU A 154 19.64 -3.65 -2.54
CA LEU A 154 19.09 -2.35 -2.11
C LEU A 154 19.67 -1.12 -2.85
N SER A 155 20.77 -1.26 -3.59
CA SER A 155 21.60 -0.13 -4.04
C SER A 155 20.81 1.02 -4.71
N ASN A 156 19.87 0.73 -5.60
CA ASN A 156 19.11 1.74 -6.35
C ASN A 156 17.85 2.25 -5.63
N ALA A 157 17.44 1.66 -4.51
CA ALA A 157 16.38 2.21 -3.68
C ALA A 157 16.85 3.47 -2.94
N LYS A 158 16.00 4.48 -2.83
CA LYS A 158 16.23 5.72 -2.09
C LYS A 158 15.51 5.74 -0.74
N VAL A 159 14.42 5.01 -0.64
CA VAL A 159 13.57 4.92 0.56
C VAL A 159 13.39 3.45 0.94
N ILE A 160 13.48 3.17 2.23
CA ILE A 160 13.22 1.86 2.83
C ILE A 160 11.90 1.96 3.62
N ARG A 161 10.87 1.19 3.27
CA ARG A 161 9.63 1.04 4.05
C ARG A 161 9.68 -0.20 4.92
N LEU A 162 9.10 -0.10 6.12
CA LEU A 162 9.21 -1.12 7.15
C LEU A 162 7.88 -1.85 7.43
N MET A 163 6.96 -1.91 6.48
CA MET A 163 5.60 -2.42 6.74
C MET A 163 5.63 -3.89 7.18
N ASP A 164 6.29 -4.78 6.42
CA ASP A 164 6.40 -6.21 6.76
C ASP A 164 7.46 -6.42 7.84
N TYR A 165 8.58 -5.69 7.79
CA TYR A 165 9.61 -5.70 8.84
C TYR A 165 9.05 -5.41 10.25
N LEU A 166 8.10 -4.48 10.36
CA LEU A 166 7.41 -4.15 11.61
C LEU A 166 6.16 -5.01 11.84
N ASN A 167 5.86 -5.98 10.97
CA ASN A 167 4.65 -6.79 11.01
C ASN A 167 3.39 -5.92 11.20
N THR A 168 3.28 -4.83 10.44
CA THR A 168 2.32 -3.74 10.69
C THR A 168 0.86 -4.21 10.66
N ASN A 169 0.55 -5.14 9.76
CA ASN A 169 -0.81 -5.66 9.59
C ASN A 169 -1.23 -6.47 10.82
N GLY A 170 -2.31 -6.02 11.47
CA GLY A 170 -2.79 -6.57 12.74
C GLY A 170 -1.83 -6.39 13.93
N ASN A 171 -0.78 -5.57 13.82
CA ASN A 171 0.21 -5.45 14.89
C ASN A 171 -0.44 -5.04 16.23
N PRO A 172 -0.32 -5.85 17.30
CA PRO A 172 -0.97 -5.55 18.58
C PRO A 172 -0.15 -4.64 19.50
N VAL A 173 1.05 -4.20 19.07
CA VAL A 173 1.93 -3.34 19.85
C VAL A 173 1.24 -2.01 20.13
N ARG A 174 1.15 -1.67 21.43
CA ARG A 174 0.46 -0.48 21.92
C ARG A 174 1.39 0.48 22.65
N ASN A 175 2.19 -0.04 23.58
CA ASN A 175 3.09 0.75 24.41
C ASN A 175 4.53 0.63 23.92
N TRP A 176 5.36 1.65 24.20
CA TRP A 176 6.76 1.65 23.78
C TRP A 176 7.56 0.43 24.29
N SER A 177 7.21 -0.06 25.48
CA SER A 177 7.81 -1.26 26.08
C SER A 177 7.52 -2.55 25.32
N ASP A 178 6.46 -2.59 24.53
CA ASP A 178 5.94 -3.82 23.93
C ASP A 178 6.78 -4.23 22.70
N ARG A 179 7.46 -3.29 22.06
CA ARG A 179 8.26 -3.50 20.84
C ARG A 179 9.41 -4.50 21.03
N THR A 180 9.88 -5.05 19.92
CA THR A 180 11.13 -5.80 19.84
C THR A 180 12.34 -4.87 20.06
N LYS A 181 13.34 -5.37 20.78
CA LYS A 181 14.59 -4.69 21.14
C LYS A 181 15.78 -5.43 20.55
N THR A 182 16.91 -4.73 20.43
CA THR A 182 18.17 -5.34 19.97
C THR A 182 18.74 -6.36 20.97
N THR A 183 18.30 -6.29 22.23
CA THR A 183 18.68 -7.23 23.29
C THR A 183 17.84 -8.50 23.29
N ASP A 184 16.74 -8.54 22.54
CA ASP A 184 15.92 -9.74 22.41
C ASP A 184 16.70 -10.80 21.62
N SER A 185 16.55 -12.06 22.02
CA SER A 185 17.31 -13.19 21.49
C SER A 185 17.10 -13.43 20.00
N LEU A 186 15.95 -13.00 19.47
CA LEU A 186 15.54 -13.13 18.07
C LEU A 186 14.89 -11.82 17.62
N GLN A 187 14.80 -11.58 16.31
CA GLN A 187 14.04 -10.48 15.73
C GLN A 187 12.68 -10.93 15.14
N THR A 188 12.32 -12.19 15.39
CA THR A 188 11.01 -12.82 15.11
C THR A 188 10.08 -12.82 16.32
N VAL A 189 10.31 -11.95 17.30
CA VAL A 189 9.61 -11.96 18.60
C VAL A 189 8.11 -11.81 18.42
N SER A 190 7.35 -12.57 19.19
CA SER A 190 5.90 -12.51 19.22
C SER A 190 5.36 -12.10 20.59
N ILE A 191 4.17 -11.51 20.61
CA ILE A 191 3.37 -11.29 21.83
C ILE A 191 2.20 -12.27 21.87
N PRO A 192 1.90 -12.85 23.05
CA PRO A 192 0.55 -13.31 23.34
C PRO A 192 -0.36 -12.10 23.29
N LEU A 193 -1.34 -12.11 22.42
CA LEU A 193 -2.45 -11.16 22.51
C LEU A 193 -3.32 -11.62 23.73
N LEU A 194 -3.84 -10.75 24.61
CA LEU A 194 -4.88 -11.03 25.66
C LEU A 194 -5.10 -9.79 26.55
N ASP A 195 -6.34 -9.48 26.98
CA ASP A 195 -6.58 -8.57 28.11
C ASP A 195 -6.29 -9.30 29.45
N PRO A 196 -5.34 -8.84 30.30
CA PRO A 196 -5.02 -9.48 31.58
C PRO A 196 -5.99 -9.20 32.73
N ALA A 197 -6.83 -8.16 32.63
CA ALA A 197 -7.80 -7.78 33.66
C ALA A 197 -9.16 -8.48 33.46
N THR A 198 -9.49 -8.85 32.23
CA THR A 198 -10.76 -9.53 31.86
C THR A 198 -10.58 -10.90 31.20
N GLY A 199 -9.38 -11.21 30.70
CA GLY A 199 -9.04 -12.48 30.03
C GLY A 199 -9.52 -12.63 28.58
N LYS A 200 -9.85 -11.55 27.83
CA LYS A 200 -10.55 -11.65 26.52
C LYS A 200 -9.88 -10.92 25.32
N TRP A 201 -10.28 -11.36 24.11
CA TRP A 201 -9.88 -10.92 22.75
C TRP A 201 -10.67 -9.71 22.22
N PRO A 202 -10.19 -8.98 21.19
CA PRO A 202 -10.91 -7.85 20.60
C PRO A 202 -12.33 -8.23 20.16
N LEU A 203 -13.21 -7.24 20.25
CA LEU A 203 -14.63 -7.39 20.02
C LEU A 203 -14.98 -7.03 18.56
N ASP A 204 -15.96 -7.70 17.96
CA ASP A 204 -16.53 -7.37 16.66
C ASP A 204 -17.32 -6.03 16.70
N ILE A 205 -17.90 -5.64 15.56
CA ILE A 205 -18.69 -4.40 15.39
C ILE A 205 -19.88 -4.27 16.38
N ASN A 206 -20.26 -5.36 17.05
CA ASN A 206 -21.36 -5.47 18.00
C ASN A 206 -20.89 -5.64 19.46
N GLY A 207 -19.57 -5.69 19.73
CA GLY A 207 -19.06 -5.88 21.09
C GLY A 207 -18.93 -7.34 21.51
N ASN A 208 -18.94 -8.30 20.58
CA ASN A 208 -18.73 -9.73 20.89
C ASN A 208 -17.27 -10.13 20.69
N PRO A 209 -16.69 -11.03 21.51
CA PRO A 209 -15.36 -11.60 21.24
C PRO A 209 -15.30 -12.15 19.82
N ILE A 210 -14.27 -11.77 19.05
CA ILE A 210 -14.04 -12.30 17.70
C ILE A 210 -13.73 -13.80 17.82
N ALA A 211 -14.76 -14.62 17.71
CA ALA A 211 -14.64 -16.06 17.51
C ALA A 211 -14.54 -16.34 16.01
N ASN A 212 -13.70 -17.32 15.64
CA ASN A 212 -13.43 -17.85 14.29
C ASN A 212 -12.21 -17.25 13.57
N CYS A 213 -11.03 -17.75 13.91
CA CYS A 213 -9.95 -17.84 12.94
C CYS A 213 -10.37 -18.85 11.86
N SER A 214 -10.53 -18.40 10.62
CA SER A 214 -10.40 -19.25 9.45
C SER A 214 -9.60 -18.54 8.36
N TRP A 215 -8.45 -19.13 8.03
CA TRP A 215 -7.81 -18.98 6.74
C TRP A 215 -8.35 -20.10 5.84
N SER A 216 -9.09 -19.75 4.78
CA SER A 216 -9.56 -20.72 3.78
C SER A 216 -8.52 -20.88 2.68
N GLY A 217 -7.79 -22.00 2.73
CA GLY A 217 -6.74 -22.40 1.77
C GLY A 217 -6.16 -23.81 2.01
N GLY A 218 -6.38 -24.40 3.19
CA GLY A 218 -6.33 -25.85 3.47
C GLY A 218 -4.98 -26.36 3.99
N ILE A 219 -4.84 -26.97 5.18
CA ILE A 219 -5.77 -27.41 6.24
C ILE A 219 -4.99 -27.32 7.57
N MET A 220 -5.61 -26.88 8.67
CA MET A 220 -5.34 -27.44 10.01
C MET A 220 -6.62 -27.53 10.84
N SER A 221 -6.75 -28.63 11.58
CA SER A 221 -7.91 -29.02 12.38
C SER A 221 -7.98 -28.29 13.71
N ASN A 222 -9.08 -28.49 14.44
CA ASN A 222 -9.43 -27.93 15.75
C ASN A 222 -8.44 -28.25 16.92
N THR A 223 -7.23 -28.71 16.60
CA THR A 223 -6.15 -29.03 17.54
C THR A 223 -5.06 -27.95 17.56
N ASP A 224 -5.10 -26.95 16.68
CA ASP A 224 -4.03 -25.94 16.51
C ASP A 224 -4.45 -24.52 16.96
N CYS A 225 -5.33 -24.43 17.95
CA CYS A 225 -5.54 -23.19 18.71
C CYS A 225 -4.33 -22.92 19.61
N THR A 226 -3.16 -22.65 19.03
CA THR A 226 -2.07 -21.99 19.77
C THR A 226 -2.61 -20.66 20.27
N PRO A 227 -2.31 -20.24 21.52
CA PRO A 227 -2.88 -19.03 22.11
C PRO A 227 -2.38 -17.78 21.38
N TRP A 228 -3.01 -17.46 20.25
CA TRP A 228 -3.03 -16.16 19.58
C TRP A 228 -1.75 -15.34 19.79
N VAL A 229 -0.67 -15.82 19.18
CA VAL A 229 0.63 -15.19 19.26
C VAL A 229 0.87 -14.46 17.95
N GLN A 230 1.00 -13.13 17.98
CA GLN A 230 1.29 -12.32 16.78
C GLN A 230 2.69 -11.73 16.87
N ARG A 231 3.40 -11.71 15.74
CA ARG A 231 4.74 -11.14 15.66
C ARG A 231 4.67 -9.63 15.86
N LYS A 232 5.64 -9.08 16.59
CA LYS A 232 5.71 -7.64 16.88
C LYS A 232 6.42 -6.84 15.79
N GLY A 233 7.10 -7.53 14.86
CA GLY A 233 8.11 -6.97 13.98
C GLY A 233 9.50 -6.92 14.63
N ALA A 234 10.50 -6.48 13.87
CA ALA A 234 11.88 -6.38 14.32
C ALA A 234 12.22 -4.98 14.88
N ALA A 235 13.35 -4.87 15.59
CA ALA A 235 13.73 -3.64 16.30
C ALA A 235 14.00 -2.46 15.34
N TYR A 236 13.52 -1.26 15.68
CA TYR A 236 13.76 -0.04 14.90
C TYR A 236 15.24 0.31 14.79
N GLU A 237 16.04 -0.02 15.79
CA GLU A 237 17.47 0.28 15.81
C GLU A 237 18.21 -0.34 14.61
N TYR A 238 17.92 -1.61 14.26
CA TYR A 238 18.54 -2.23 13.08
C TYR A 238 18.08 -1.57 11.77
N ALA A 239 16.81 -1.16 11.68
CA ALA A 239 16.33 -0.41 10.52
C ALA A 239 17.02 0.97 10.39
N ILE A 240 17.30 1.64 11.51
CA ILE A 240 18.06 2.89 11.56
C ILE A 240 19.52 2.66 11.15
N ASP A 241 20.15 1.59 11.65
CA ASP A 241 21.52 1.24 11.28
C ASP A 241 21.63 0.93 9.79
N LEU A 242 20.67 0.22 9.22
CA LEU A 242 20.58 -0.03 7.77
C LEU A 242 20.43 1.27 6.98
N ALA A 243 19.52 2.16 7.39
CA ALA A 243 19.29 3.45 6.73
C ALA A 243 20.55 4.34 6.78
N ASN A 244 21.22 4.39 7.93
CA ASN A 244 22.46 5.13 8.12
C ASN A 244 23.60 4.56 7.26
N LEU A 245 23.77 3.23 7.26
CA LEU A 245 24.80 2.53 6.49
C LEU A 245 24.62 2.75 4.98
N THR A 246 23.38 2.71 4.51
CA THR A 246 23.06 2.77 3.08
C THR A 246 22.72 4.17 2.57
N ASN A 247 22.68 5.17 3.48
CA ASN A 247 22.26 6.54 3.23
C ASN A 247 20.90 6.61 2.49
N LYS A 248 19.90 5.91 3.04
CA LYS A 248 18.54 5.82 2.49
C LYS A 248 17.53 6.38 3.48
N ASP A 249 16.52 7.07 2.97
CA ASP A 249 15.42 7.58 3.79
C ASP A 249 14.62 6.42 4.40
N LEU A 250 14.02 6.65 5.55
CA LEU A 250 13.29 5.62 6.30
C LEU A 250 11.79 5.93 6.32
N TRP A 251 10.96 4.93 6.00
CA TRP A 251 9.51 5.01 6.08
C TRP A 251 9.01 4.05 7.16
N VAL A 252 8.41 4.62 8.20
CA VAL A 252 7.92 3.90 9.37
C VAL A 252 6.39 3.87 9.39
N ASN A 253 5.85 2.69 9.65
CA ASN A 253 4.42 2.47 9.85
C ASN A 253 4.14 2.46 11.36
N ILE A 254 3.19 3.28 11.80
CA ILE A 254 2.75 3.33 13.20
C ILE A 254 1.69 2.25 13.42
N PRO A 255 1.83 1.31 14.38
CA PRO A 255 0.78 0.35 14.70
C PRO A 255 -0.56 1.05 14.98
N SER A 256 -1.68 0.44 14.58
CA SER A 256 -3.00 1.10 14.71
C SER A 256 -3.38 1.38 16.17
N GLU A 257 -2.92 0.53 17.09
CA GLU A 257 -3.17 0.61 18.53
C GLU A 257 -2.12 1.42 19.29
N ALA A 258 -1.09 1.94 18.62
CA ALA A 258 -0.01 2.68 19.28
C ALA A 258 -0.53 3.90 20.05
N THR A 259 -0.05 4.08 21.28
CA THR A 259 -0.34 5.27 22.09
C THR A 259 0.44 6.49 21.61
N ASP A 260 0.00 7.69 22.00
CA ASP A 260 0.75 8.93 21.72
C ASP A 260 2.16 8.89 22.35
N ASP A 261 2.34 8.23 23.50
CA ASP A 261 3.65 8.00 24.11
C ASP A 261 4.53 7.11 23.22
N TYR A 262 4.00 6.00 22.68
CA TYR A 262 4.73 5.17 21.71
C TYR A 262 5.24 6.00 20.54
N ILE A 263 4.38 6.84 19.95
CA ILE A 263 4.72 7.68 18.80
C ILE A 263 5.79 8.72 19.19
N THR A 264 5.68 9.31 20.38
CA THR A 264 6.65 10.28 20.92
C THR A 264 8.02 9.64 21.12
N GLN A 265 8.06 8.43 21.67
CA GLN A 265 9.29 7.68 21.91
C GLN A 265 9.94 7.21 20.61
N LEU A 266 9.15 6.79 19.62
CA LEU A 266 9.63 6.48 18.28
C LEU A 266 10.24 7.71 17.61
N ALA A 267 9.54 8.85 17.63
CA ALA A 267 10.07 10.11 17.10
C ALA A 267 11.38 10.50 17.79
N THR A 268 11.47 10.32 19.11
CA THR A 268 12.68 10.61 19.89
C THR A 268 13.84 9.69 19.51
N LEU A 269 13.59 8.38 19.34
CA LEU A 269 14.59 7.42 18.89
C LEU A 269 15.16 7.82 17.51
N LEU A 270 14.27 8.11 16.56
CA LEU A 270 14.65 8.54 15.20
C LEU A 270 15.43 9.84 15.21
N LYS A 271 15.03 10.82 16.03
CA LYS A 271 15.74 12.11 16.17
C LYS A 271 17.18 11.91 16.65
N ASN A 272 17.38 10.98 17.57
CA ASN A 272 18.66 10.77 18.25
C ASN A 272 19.61 9.87 17.46
N LYS A 273 19.10 8.89 16.72
CA LYS A 273 19.94 7.86 16.07
C LYS A 273 19.98 7.90 14.55
N LEU A 274 18.92 8.38 13.89
CA LEU A 274 18.92 8.46 12.42
C LEU A 274 19.76 9.65 11.96
N ASN A 275 20.62 9.42 10.97
CA ASN A 275 21.44 10.44 10.33
C ASN A 275 20.58 11.69 10.01
N PRO A 276 20.99 12.89 10.46
CA PRO A 276 20.18 14.10 10.35
C PRO A 276 19.86 14.54 8.93
N ASN A 277 20.61 14.04 7.94
CA ASN A 277 20.38 14.32 6.52
C ASN A 277 19.33 13.41 5.86
N LEU A 278 18.90 12.35 6.56
CA LEU A 278 17.89 11.43 6.07
C LEU A 278 16.48 11.88 6.46
N HIS A 279 15.54 11.64 5.56
CA HIS A 279 14.13 11.92 5.78
C HIS A 279 13.42 10.74 6.45
N VAL A 280 12.36 11.07 7.20
CA VAL A 280 11.48 10.09 7.84
C VAL A 280 10.09 10.24 7.26
N TYR A 281 9.62 9.23 6.54
CA TYR A 281 8.23 9.11 6.15
C TYR A 281 7.46 8.41 7.27
N VAL A 282 6.29 8.92 7.65
CA VAL A 282 5.51 8.37 8.77
C VAL A 282 4.08 8.14 8.33
N GLU A 283 3.61 6.90 8.46
CA GLU A 283 2.30 6.45 8.00
C GLU A 283 1.49 5.87 9.16
N PHE A 284 0.19 6.17 9.22
CA PHE A 284 -0.72 5.52 10.16
C PHE A 284 -1.08 4.12 9.68
N SER A 285 -0.51 3.09 10.32
CA SER A 285 -0.69 1.67 10.00
C SER A 285 -0.44 1.36 8.52
N ASN A 286 -1.15 0.41 7.95
CA ASN A 286 -1.12 0.03 6.54
C ASN A 286 -2.54 -0.29 6.04
N GLU A 287 -2.88 0.16 4.84
CA GLU A 287 -4.16 -0.08 4.17
C GLU A 287 -5.38 -0.08 5.11
N VAL A 288 -5.50 0.93 5.98
CA VAL A 288 -6.60 1.01 6.94
C VAL A 288 -7.97 1.04 6.25
N TRP A 289 -8.03 1.36 4.96
CA TRP A 289 -9.22 1.31 4.12
C TRP A 289 -9.66 -0.11 3.73
N ASN A 290 -8.75 -1.10 3.78
CA ASN A 290 -8.96 -2.45 3.29
C ASN A 290 -9.57 -3.34 4.37
N GLY A 291 -10.84 -3.72 4.17
CA GLY A 291 -11.63 -4.53 5.12
C GLY A 291 -11.13 -5.96 5.34
N MET A 292 -10.19 -6.46 4.52
CA MET A 292 -9.57 -7.77 4.73
C MET A 292 -8.60 -7.80 5.92
N PHE A 293 -8.08 -6.65 6.34
CA PHE A 293 -7.09 -6.59 7.39
C PHE A 293 -7.67 -6.27 8.77
N GLN A 294 -7.11 -6.87 9.81
CA GLN A 294 -7.57 -6.70 11.20
C GLN A 294 -7.51 -5.25 11.68
N GLN A 295 -6.49 -4.48 11.27
CA GLN A 295 -6.38 -3.07 11.63
C GLN A 295 -7.53 -2.21 11.09
N ASN A 296 -8.21 -2.62 10.01
CA ASN A 296 -9.42 -1.94 9.54
C ASN A 296 -10.53 -2.06 10.58
N ALA A 297 -10.78 -3.27 11.07
CA ALA A 297 -11.80 -3.53 12.08
C ALA A 297 -11.50 -2.76 13.38
N MET A 298 -10.23 -2.77 13.81
CA MET A 298 -9.75 -2.00 14.97
C MET A 298 -9.98 -0.49 14.78
N ALA A 299 -9.54 0.08 13.64
CA ALA A 299 -9.71 1.50 13.35
C ALA A 299 -11.20 1.91 13.23
N ARG A 300 -12.08 1.02 12.74
CA ARG A 300 -13.53 1.26 12.73
C ARG A 300 -14.12 1.29 14.14
N ALA A 301 -13.71 0.38 15.01
CA ALA A 301 -14.14 0.35 16.40
C ALA A 301 -13.71 1.64 17.13
N ASP A 302 -12.46 2.06 16.92
CA ASP A 302 -11.95 3.33 17.43
C ASP A 302 -12.71 4.54 16.86
N THR A 303 -12.97 4.56 15.55
CA THR A 303 -13.73 5.63 14.91
C THR A 303 -15.10 5.79 15.56
N LYS A 304 -15.81 4.68 15.78
CA LYS A 304 -17.12 4.67 16.44
C LYS A 304 -17.04 5.18 17.88
N ARG A 305 -16.02 4.74 18.63
CA ARG A 305 -15.78 5.21 20.01
C ARG A 305 -15.52 6.72 20.03
N ASP A 306 -14.59 7.19 19.20
CA ASP A 306 -14.15 8.57 19.19
C ASP A 306 -15.26 9.52 18.68
N ALA A 307 -16.06 9.07 17.71
CA ALA A 307 -17.17 9.83 17.15
C ALA A 307 -18.29 10.16 18.16
N VAL A 308 -18.34 9.48 19.32
CA VAL A 308 -19.23 9.85 20.44
C VAL A 308 -18.85 11.20 21.03
N THR A 309 -17.56 11.52 21.04
CA THR A 309 -17.01 12.74 21.67
C THR A 309 -16.49 13.76 20.66
N ASP A 310 -16.14 13.31 19.45
CA ASP A 310 -15.65 14.13 18.35
C ASP A 310 -16.61 14.07 17.16
N LEU A 311 -17.59 14.97 17.19
CA LEU A 311 -18.62 15.06 16.16
C LEU A 311 -18.07 15.44 14.78
N SER A 312 -16.82 15.95 14.69
CA SER A 312 -16.19 16.29 13.41
C SER A 312 -15.99 15.09 12.50
N LEU A 313 -15.96 13.88 13.06
CA LEU A 313 -15.84 12.62 12.34
C LEU A 313 -17.15 12.21 11.64
N THR A 314 -18.27 12.86 11.95
CA THR A 314 -19.62 12.48 11.47
C THR A 314 -20.23 13.57 10.59
N ASP A 315 -21.15 13.19 9.70
CA ASP A 315 -21.77 14.15 8.77
C ASP A 315 -22.91 14.99 9.36
N ASN A 316 -23.56 14.52 10.42
CA ASN A 316 -24.74 15.16 11.01
C ASN A 316 -24.66 15.37 12.53
N GLY A 317 -23.46 15.23 13.11
CA GLY A 317 -23.27 15.31 14.57
C GLY A 317 -23.71 14.05 15.32
N SER A 318 -23.89 12.91 14.63
CA SER A 318 -24.15 11.60 15.24
C SER A 318 -23.56 10.47 14.39
N PHE A 319 -22.99 9.43 15.02
CA PHE A 319 -22.44 8.29 14.28
C PHE A 319 -23.55 7.31 13.90
N ALA A 320 -23.94 7.28 12.62
CA ALA A 320 -24.81 6.23 12.10
C ALA A 320 -23.97 4.95 11.83
N SER A 321 -24.55 3.76 12.02
CA SER A 321 -23.88 2.49 11.71
C SER A 321 -23.45 2.36 10.24
N THR A 322 -24.02 3.19 9.37
CA THR A 322 -23.74 3.27 7.93
C THR A 322 -22.76 4.39 7.56
N ASP A 323 -22.21 5.16 8.51
CA ASP A 323 -21.27 6.26 8.21
C ASP A 323 -19.91 5.72 7.72
N TYR A 324 -19.88 5.34 6.44
CA TYR A 324 -18.73 4.77 5.77
C TYR A 324 -17.56 5.76 5.68
N TYR A 325 -17.86 7.06 5.67
CA TYR A 325 -16.90 8.14 5.57
C TYR A 325 -16.08 8.35 6.85
N ALA A 326 -16.67 8.08 8.01
CA ALA A 326 -16.07 8.34 9.30
C ALA A 326 -14.68 7.69 9.45
N LEU A 327 -14.48 6.48 8.89
CA LEU A 327 -13.17 5.81 8.90
C LEU A 327 -12.11 6.63 8.15
N TYR A 328 -12.43 7.18 6.97
CA TYR A 328 -11.48 7.98 6.20
C TYR A 328 -11.18 9.32 6.88
N ARG A 329 -12.19 9.93 7.54
CA ARG A 329 -11.96 11.11 8.38
C ARG A 329 -11.06 10.78 9.57
N TYR A 330 -11.27 9.63 10.20
CA TYR A 330 -10.43 9.12 11.29
C TYR A 330 -8.98 8.90 10.85
N VAL A 331 -8.75 8.30 9.68
CA VAL A 331 -7.40 8.18 9.08
C VAL A 331 -6.78 9.55 8.87
N GLY A 332 -7.55 10.53 8.35
CA GLY A 332 -7.11 11.92 8.23
C GLY A 332 -6.73 12.53 9.58
N LYS A 333 -7.57 12.37 10.62
CA LYS A 333 -7.31 12.81 11.99
C LYS A 333 -6.02 12.19 12.53
N LYS A 334 -5.80 10.89 12.35
CA LYS A 334 -4.60 10.19 12.82
C LYS A 334 -3.33 10.68 12.13
N ALA A 335 -3.38 10.93 10.83
CA ALA A 335 -2.25 11.56 10.12
C ALA A 335 -1.88 12.92 10.72
N ILE A 336 -2.87 13.74 11.11
CA ILE A 336 -2.64 15.02 11.80
C ILE A 336 -2.08 14.83 13.20
N THR A 337 -2.62 13.90 13.99
CA THR A 337 -2.11 13.58 15.34
C THR A 337 -0.64 13.18 15.29
N ILE A 338 -0.28 12.24 14.40
CA ILE A 338 1.10 11.78 14.22
C ILE A 338 2.01 12.94 13.78
N SER A 339 1.57 13.74 12.79
CA SER A 339 2.30 14.93 12.34
C SER A 339 2.60 15.90 13.48
N ASN A 340 1.62 16.15 14.35
CA ASN A 340 1.77 17.03 15.50
C ASN A 340 2.69 16.47 16.59
N ILE A 341 2.67 15.16 16.86
CA ILE A 341 3.58 14.52 17.82
C ILE A 341 5.03 14.63 17.32
N PHE A 342 5.27 14.28 16.05
CA PHE A 342 6.61 14.45 15.46
C PHE A 342 7.04 15.92 15.45
N LYS A 343 6.12 16.85 15.23
CA LYS A 343 6.37 18.30 15.32
C LYS A 343 6.82 18.73 16.72
N GLN A 344 6.24 18.17 17.78
CA GLN A 344 6.66 18.48 19.16
C GLN A 344 8.09 18.01 19.41
N VAL A 345 8.48 16.85 18.88
CA VAL A 345 9.81 16.27 19.08
C VAL A 345 10.87 16.92 18.17
N PHE A 346 10.59 17.10 16.88
CA PHE A 346 11.56 17.60 15.90
C PHE A 346 11.51 19.13 15.68
N GLY A 347 10.43 19.79 16.09
CA GLY A 347 10.17 21.20 15.84
C GLY A 347 9.40 21.46 14.54
N SER A 348 8.68 22.58 14.49
CA SER A 348 7.83 22.97 13.36
C SER A 348 8.53 23.03 12.00
N SER A 349 9.79 23.45 11.96
CA SER A 349 10.57 23.56 10.71
C SER A 349 10.92 22.21 10.09
N ALA A 350 10.85 21.12 10.86
CA ALA A 350 11.15 19.77 10.39
C ALA A 350 9.97 19.11 9.64
N ILE A 351 8.74 19.59 9.83
CA ILE A 351 7.55 19.05 9.17
C ILE A 351 7.56 19.41 7.68
N ASN A 352 7.30 18.41 6.85
CA ASN A 352 7.36 18.46 5.39
C ASN A 352 8.73 18.82 4.80
N THR A 353 9.78 18.81 5.63
CA THR A 353 11.18 18.89 5.21
C THR A 353 11.86 17.57 5.55
N ARG A 354 12.24 17.37 6.82
CA ARG A 354 12.85 16.13 7.33
C ARG A 354 11.81 15.06 7.65
N ILE A 355 10.73 15.44 8.34
CA ILE A 355 9.63 14.54 8.66
C ILE A 355 8.55 14.71 7.61
N ARG A 356 8.13 13.61 7.00
CA ARG A 356 7.22 13.55 5.87
C ARG A 356 5.99 12.70 6.24
N PRO A 357 5.00 13.24 6.97
CA PRO A 357 3.78 12.51 7.31
C PRO A 357 3.00 12.16 6.05
N ILE A 358 2.53 10.92 5.94
CA ILE A 358 1.86 10.39 4.75
C ILE A 358 0.40 10.09 5.04
N LEU A 359 -0.47 10.53 4.13
CA LEU A 359 -1.87 10.13 4.08
C LEU A 359 -2.03 8.98 3.07
N ALA A 360 -2.14 7.74 3.55
CA ALA A 360 -2.23 6.54 2.72
C ALA A 360 -3.68 6.09 2.48
N ILE A 361 -4.07 5.90 1.22
CA ILE A 361 -5.43 5.48 0.78
C ILE A 361 -5.38 4.49 -0.41
N GLN A 362 -6.51 4.06 -0.97
CA GLN A 362 -6.54 3.20 -2.17
C GLN A 362 -6.41 3.97 -3.50
N THR A 363 -5.40 3.69 -4.33
CA THR A 363 -5.17 4.43 -5.61
C THR A 363 -6.38 4.45 -6.55
N ALA A 364 -7.08 3.33 -6.69
CA ALA A 364 -8.19 3.18 -7.63
C ALA A 364 -9.49 3.85 -7.17
N SER A 365 -9.56 4.28 -5.90
CA SER A 365 -10.73 4.98 -5.34
C SER A 365 -10.32 6.31 -4.73
N LEU A 366 -10.61 7.39 -5.46
CA LEU A 366 -10.36 8.74 -4.95
C LEU A 366 -11.26 9.16 -3.81
N PHE A 367 -12.30 8.37 -3.52
CA PHE A 367 -13.24 8.73 -2.50
C PHE A 367 -12.56 8.90 -1.12
N GLY A 368 -11.78 7.88 -0.71
CA GLY A 368 -11.13 7.91 0.59
C GLY A 368 -10.20 9.12 0.72
N ALA A 369 -9.44 9.40 -0.34
CA ALA A 369 -8.60 10.59 -0.44
C ALA A 369 -9.39 11.88 -0.22
N HIS A 370 -10.49 12.08 -0.95
CA HIS A 370 -11.32 13.29 -0.82
C HIS A 370 -11.89 13.43 0.59
N SER A 371 -12.43 12.35 1.16
CA SER A 371 -13.02 12.39 2.51
C SER A 371 -11.99 12.81 3.56
N SER A 372 -10.79 12.20 3.54
CA SER A 372 -9.71 12.56 4.46
C SER A 372 -9.20 13.99 4.24
N LEU A 373 -8.96 14.40 3.00
CA LEU A 373 -8.39 15.71 2.67
C LEU A 373 -9.35 16.87 2.99
N GLU A 374 -10.63 16.73 2.65
CA GLU A 374 -11.65 17.73 2.98
C GLU A 374 -11.90 17.80 4.49
N TYR A 375 -11.87 16.67 5.19
CA TYR A 375 -11.91 16.66 6.65
C TYR A 375 -10.74 17.44 7.25
N ILE A 376 -9.51 17.20 6.77
CA ILE A 376 -8.33 17.95 7.23
C ILE A 376 -8.51 19.44 6.94
N LYS A 377 -8.87 19.78 5.70
CA LYS A 377 -9.06 21.16 5.25
C LYS A 377 -10.07 21.92 6.09
N LYS A 378 -11.21 21.30 6.38
CA LYS A 378 -12.30 21.88 7.17
C LYS A 378 -11.93 22.11 8.63
N ASN A 379 -11.24 21.16 9.26
CA ASN A 379 -11.04 21.17 10.72
C ASN A 379 -9.67 21.68 11.16
N TYR A 380 -8.65 21.61 10.30
CA TYR A 380 -7.26 21.99 10.62
C TYR A 380 -6.67 23.00 9.62
N GLY A 381 -7.32 23.24 8.48
CA GLY A 381 -6.83 24.09 7.40
C GLY A 381 -6.04 23.29 6.35
N ASP A 382 -5.28 23.99 5.50
CA ASP A 382 -4.61 23.42 4.33
C ASP A 382 -3.82 22.12 4.65
N PRO A 383 -4.19 20.96 4.06
CA PRO A 383 -3.52 19.69 4.32
C PRO A 383 -2.00 19.72 4.11
N SER A 384 -1.51 20.52 3.14
CA SER A 384 -0.07 20.65 2.84
C SER A 384 0.78 21.24 3.97
N LYS A 385 0.15 21.77 5.03
CA LYS A 385 0.84 22.22 6.25
C LYS A 385 1.16 21.09 7.22
N TYR A 386 0.52 19.93 7.06
CA TYR A 386 0.58 18.83 8.03
C TYR A 386 1.00 17.50 7.42
N VAL A 387 0.62 17.23 6.18
CA VAL A 387 1.01 16.01 5.46
C VAL A 387 1.87 16.37 4.25
N TYR A 388 2.85 15.52 3.96
CA TYR A 388 3.82 15.70 2.87
C TYR A 388 3.28 15.16 1.55
N GLY A 389 2.59 14.01 1.61
CA GLY A 389 2.14 13.30 0.43
C GLY A 389 0.82 12.55 0.63
N LEU A 390 0.09 12.43 -0.46
CA LEU A 390 -1.01 11.48 -0.61
C LEU A 390 -0.42 10.22 -1.25
N ALA A 391 -0.58 9.08 -0.58
CA ALA A 391 0.01 7.82 -1.01
C ALA A 391 -1.06 6.77 -1.35
N GLY A 392 -0.83 6.01 -2.42
CA GLY A 392 -1.73 4.96 -2.91
C GLY A 392 -1.03 3.60 -3.12
N ALA A 393 -1.79 2.51 -3.19
CA ALA A 393 -1.33 1.17 -3.58
C ALA A 393 -1.71 0.79 -5.02
N PRO A 394 -0.92 1.15 -6.04
CA PRO A 394 -1.12 0.68 -7.41
C PRO A 394 -0.49 -0.71 -7.67
N TYR A 395 -1.32 -1.73 -7.84
CA TYR A 395 -0.92 -3.06 -8.32
C TYR A 395 -1.43 -3.33 -9.73
N TYR A 396 -0.74 -4.17 -10.50
CA TYR A 396 -1.24 -4.71 -11.77
C TYR A 396 -1.29 -6.23 -11.68
N ALA A 397 -2.40 -6.81 -12.12
CA ALA A 397 -2.77 -8.20 -11.83
C ALA A 397 -2.90 -9.07 -13.09
N VAL A 398 -2.95 -10.39 -12.90
CA VAL A 398 -3.07 -11.38 -13.99
C VAL A 398 -4.42 -11.30 -14.75
N GLY A 399 -5.42 -10.61 -14.21
CA GLY A 399 -6.72 -10.44 -14.86
C GLY A 399 -7.47 -11.78 -15.01
N ALA A 400 -8.15 -11.97 -16.15
CA ALA A 400 -9.02 -13.14 -16.37
C ALA A 400 -8.28 -14.48 -16.31
N ALA A 401 -6.99 -14.51 -16.67
CA ALA A 401 -6.17 -15.72 -16.62
C ALA A 401 -5.93 -16.22 -15.19
N ASN A 402 -6.14 -15.38 -14.16
CA ASN A 402 -5.88 -15.73 -12.77
C ASN A 402 -6.73 -16.90 -12.28
N SER A 403 -7.96 -17.03 -12.80
CA SER A 403 -8.90 -18.09 -12.43
C SER A 403 -8.70 -19.39 -13.23
N ASN A 404 -7.75 -19.42 -14.18
CA ASN A 404 -7.50 -20.59 -15.02
C ASN A 404 -6.28 -21.38 -14.51
N ILE A 405 -6.54 -22.58 -13.99
CA ILE A 405 -5.51 -23.50 -13.50
C ILE A 405 -4.51 -23.91 -14.58
N ASN A 406 -4.91 -23.86 -15.85
CA ASN A 406 -4.11 -24.23 -17.01
C ASN A 406 -3.59 -23.00 -17.78
N ALA A 407 -3.69 -21.78 -17.24
CA ALA A 407 -3.15 -20.59 -17.89
C ALA A 407 -1.65 -20.79 -18.17
N SER A 408 -1.24 -20.54 -19.41
CA SER A 408 0.15 -20.58 -19.81
C SER A 408 0.93 -19.39 -19.21
N VAL A 409 2.26 -19.44 -19.27
CA VAL A 409 3.11 -18.28 -18.93
C VAL A 409 2.72 -17.06 -19.77
N ASP A 410 2.39 -17.27 -21.04
CA ASP A 410 1.99 -16.20 -21.96
C ASP A 410 0.64 -15.58 -21.55
N ASP A 411 -0.35 -16.39 -21.18
CA ASP A 411 -1.64 -15.89 -20.68
C ASP A 411 -1.46 -15.01 -19.44
N ILE A 412 -0.57 -15.42 -18.54
CA ILE A 412 -0.29 -14.70 -17.30
C ILE A 412 0.39 -13.36 -17.59
N LEU A 413 1.43 -13.36 -18.42
CA LEU A 413 2.17 -12.15 -18.79
C LEU A 413 1.31 -11.18 -19.61
N ASN A 414 0.48 -11.69 -20.53
CA ASN A 414 -0.48 -10.88 -21.27
C ASN A 414 -1.50 -10.22 -20.33
N GLY A 415 -2.02 -10.97 -19.36
CA GLY A 415 -2.92 -10.44 -18.33
C GLY A 415 -2.30 -9.31 -17.53
N LEU A 416 -1.08 -9.51 -17.03
CA LEU A 416 -0.31 -8.47 -16.32
C LEU A 416 -0.05 -7.25 -17.21
N ALA A 417 0.31 -7.44 -18.48
CA ALA A 417 0.55 -6.35 -19.42
C ALA A 417 -0.71 -5.54 -19.72
N THR A 418 -1.87 -6.20 -19.82
CA THR A 418 -3.18 -5.55 -20.04
C THR A 418 -3.59 -4.72 -18.83
N THR A 419 -3.52 -5.28 -17.62
CA THR A 419 -3.91 -4.55 -16.41
C THR A 419 -2.92 -3.42 -16.08
N ALA A 420 -1.63 -3.59 -16.35
CA ALA A 420 -0.64 -2.52 -16.22
C ALA A 420 -1.01 -1.31 -17.10
N ASN A 421 -1.48 -1.53 -18.34
CA ASN A 421 -1.94 -0.44 -19.21
C ASN A 421 -3.22 0.21 -18.68
N ALA A 422 -4.17 -0.58 -18.19
CA ALA A 422 -5.41 -0.07 -17.64
C ALA A 422 -5.20 0.84 -16.42
N TYR A 423 -4.07 0.70 -15.70
CA TYR A 423 -3.77 1.47 -14.50
C TYR A 423 -3.39 2.94 -14.74
N GLN A 424 -2.97 3.29 -15.95
CA GLN A 424 -2.53 4.65 -16.32
C GLN A 424 -3.55 5.75 -15.95
N LYS A 425 -4.85 5.49 -16.20
CA LYS A 425 -5.91 6.46 -15.90
C LYS A 425 -6.04 6.75 -14.40
N TYR A 426 -5.78 5.74 -13.55
CA TYR A 426 -5.80 5.91 -12.11
C TYR A 426 -4.59 6.70 -11.63
N PHE A 427 -3.41 6.52 -12.25
CA PHE A 427 -2.23 7.32 -11.93
C PHE A 427 -2.48 8.80 -12.18
N LEU A 428 -2.94 9.17 -13.38
CA LEU A 428 -3.20 10.56 -13.70
C LEU A 428 -4.19 11.19 -12.71
N THR A 429 -5.30 10.50 -12.47
CA THR A 429 -6.40 10.96 -11.60
C THR A 429 -5.96 11.11 -10.16
N PHE A 430 -5.27 10.11 -9.60
CA PHE A 430 -4.74 10.13 -8.24
C PHE A 430 -3.62 11.15 -8.05
N ASN A 431 -2.66 11.20 -8.97
CA ASN A 431 -1.54 12.12 -8.88
C ASN A 431 -2.01 13.58 -9.00
N THR A 432 -2.96 13.86 -9.92
CA THR A 432 -3.55 15.20 -10.06
C THR A 432 -4.26 15.64 -8.79
N LEU A 433 -5.01 14.73 -8.14
CA LEU A 433 -5.64 15.04 -6.85
C LEU A 433 -4.60 15.43 -5.80
N ALA A 434 -3.54 14.63 -5.63
CA ALA A 434 -2.46 14.95 -4.69
C ALA A 434 -1.88 16.35 -4.95
N LYS A 435 -1.56 16.66 -6.21
CA LYS A 435 -1.00 17.96 -6.60
C LYS A 435 -1.96 19.12 -6.36
N SER A 436 -3.28 18.93 -6.52
CA SER A 436 -4.29 19.97 -6.29
C SER A 436 -4.35 20.45 -4.84
N TYR A 437 -3.93 19.60 -3.89
CA TYR A 437 -3.77 19.96 -2.47
C TYR A 437 -2.32 20.35 -2.11
N GLY A 438 -1.44 20.55 -3.09
CA GLY A 438 -0.03 20.87 -2.86
C GLY A 438 0.80 19.71 -2.29
N LEU A 439 0.30 18.47 -2.39
CA LEU A 439 0.95 17.28 -1.84
C LEU A 439 1.80 16.56 -2.88
N LYS A 440 2.75 15.75 -2.40
CA LYS A 440 3.44 14.75 -3.21
C LYS A 440 2.52 13.59 -3.57
N ALA A 441 2.63 13.10 -4.80
CA ALA A 441 1.94 11.93 -5.31
C ALA A 441 2.84 10.70 -5.11
N ILE A 442 2.45 9.81 -4.21
CA ILE A 442 3.31 8.72 -3.73
C ILE A 442 2.61 7.38 -3.95
N SER A 443 3.36 6.33 -4.25
CA SER A 443 2.93 4.95 -4.05
C SER A 443 3.59 4.43 -2.77
N TYR A 444 2.81 3.98 -1.78
CA TYR A 444 3.37 3.37 -0.55
C TYR A 444 3.68 1.88 -0.74
N GLU A 445 3.07 1.27 -1.75
CA GLU A 445 3.40 -0.05 -2.27
C GLU A 445 2.83 -0.20 -3.68
N GLY A 446 3.26 -1.24 -4.40
CA GLY A 446 2.77 -1.54 -5.74
C GLY A 446 3.69 -2.52 -6.47
N GLY A 447 3.26 -2.92 -7.67
CA GLY A 447 3.98 -3.90 -8.49
C GLY A 447 3.07 -4.97 -9.09
N ALA A 448 3.69 -6.05 -9.56
CA ALA A 448 2.97 -7.21 -10.09
C ALA A 448 2.26 -7.99 -8.97
N ASP A 449 1.01 -8.35 -9.20
CA ASP A 449 0.21 -9.19 -8.32
C ASP A 449 -0.32 -10.42 -9.05
N THR A 450 0.16 -11.60 -8.64
CA THR A 450 -0.25 -12.90 -9.19
C THR A 450 -1.06 -13.73 -8.19
N ALA A 451 -1.53 -13.13 -7.10
CA ALA A 451 -2.19 -13.84 -6.02
C ALA A 451 -3.66 -14.14 -6.28
N GLY A 452 -4.20 -15.06 -5.48
CA GLY A 452 -5.59 -15.53 -5.59
C GLY A 452 -5.84 -16.36 -6.85
N GLY A 453 -7.10 -16.69 -7.14
CA GLY A 453 -7.48 -17.48 -8.32
C GLY A 453 -7.04 -18.95 -8.24
N ALA A 454 -6.63 -19.52 -9.36
CA ALA A 454 -6.25 -20.92 -9.47
C ALA A 454 -4.80 -21.18 -9.03
N ASP A 455 -4.58 -22.37 -8.46
CA ASP A 455 -3.30 -22.90 -7.98
C ASP A 455 -2.32 -23.26 -9.11
N ASN A 456 -1.89 -22.25 -9.89
CA ASN A 456 -1.11 -22.44 -11.11
C ASN A 456 0.39 -22.17 -10.90
N VAL A 457 1.24 -23.17 -11.13
CA VAL A 457 2.72 -23.06 -11.03
C VAL A 457 3.31 -22.05 -12.02
N ASN A 458 2.65 -21.79 -13.15
CA ASN A 458 3.13 -20.84 -14.16
C ASN A 458 3.17 -19.40 -13.62
N LYS A 459 2.48 -19.09 -12.51
CA LYS A 459 2.61 -17.81 -11.81
C LYS A 459 4.04 -17.59 -11.32
N TYR A 460 4.62 -18.59 -10.65
CA TYR A 460 6.01 -18.57 -10.23
C TYR A 460 6.98 -18.46 -11.42
N ILE A 461 6.73 -19.24 -12.48
CA ILE A 461 7.58 -19.24 -13.68
C ILE A 461 7.56 -17.86 -14.35
N SER A 462 6.36 -17.26 -14.49
CA SER A 462 6.20 -15.94 -15.12
C SER A 462 6.93 -14.82 -14.38
N ALA A 463 7.01 -14.88 -13.04
CA ALA A 463 7.70 -13.85 -12.25
C ALA A 463 9.21 -13.77 -12.52
N ASN A 464 9.79 -14.86 -13.02
CA ASN A 464 11.20 -14.99 -13.39
C ASN A 464 11.42 -14.99 -14.91
N ASP A 465 10.37 -14.81 -15.71
CA ASP A 465 10.46 -14.70 -17.18
C ASP A 465 11.16 -13.37 -17.56
N PRO A 466 12.09 -13.37 -18.53
CA PRO A 466 12.78 -12.15 -18.97
C PRO A 466 11.84 -10.99 -19.35
N ARG A 467 10.62 -11.28 -19.85
CA ARG A 467 9.62 -10.28 -20.22
C ARG A 467 9.11 -9.44 -19.03
N MET A 468 9.29 -9.91 -17.79
CA MET A 468 8.96 -9.13 -16.60
C MET A 468 9.84 -7.89 -16.41
N LEU A 469 11.05 -7.87 -16.99
CA LEU A 469 11.89 -6.67 -17.03
C LEU A 469 11.15 -5.54 -17.73
N ASP A 470 10.75 -5.77 -18.99
CA ASP A 470 10.10 -4.75 -19.82
C ASP A 470 8.78 -4.30 -19.21
N LEU A 471 8.02 -5.23 -18.63
CA LEU A 471 6.77 -4.89 -17.94
C LEU A 471 7.00 -4.01 -16.71
N THR A 472 8.02 -4.32 -15.90
CA THR A 472 8.40 -3.51 -14.74
C THR A 472 8.86 -2.12 -15.17
N VAL A 473 9.70 -2.02 -16.21
CA VAL A 473 10.14 -0.74 -16.78
C VAL A 473 8.95 0.08 -17.24
N LYS A 474 8.05 -0.53 -18.03
CA LYS A 474 6.87 0.12 -18.58
C LYS A 474 5.96 0.67 -17.48
N TYR A 475 5.66 -0.15 -16.47
CA TYR A 475 4.76 0.24 -15.39
C TYR A 475 5.30 1.40 -14.54
N LEU A 476 6.56 1.30 -14.10
CA LEU A 476 7.19 2.34 -13.30
C LEU A 476 7.40 3.62 -14.12
N SER A 477 7.77 3.50 -15.40
CA SER A 477 7.89 4.65 -16.31
C SER A 477 6.56 5.39 -16.46
N GLN A 478 5.43 4.67 -16.53
CA GLN A 478 4.10 5.29 -16.59
C GLN A 478 3.78 6.05 -15.31
N TRP A 479 4.12 5.52 -14.13
CA TRP A 479 3.91 6.22 -12.86
C TRP A 479 4.58 7.59 -12.84
N PHE A 480 5.89 7.64 -13.12
CA PHE A 480 6.64 8.91 -13.14
C PHE A 480 6.22 9.80 -14.30
N GLY A 481 5.95 9.23 -15.48
CA GLY A 481 5.43 9.95 -16.63
C GLY A 481 4.09 10.63 -16.37
N CYS A 482 3.24 10.04 -15.52
CA CYS A 482 1.96 10.60 -15.07
C CYS A 482 2.08 11.45 -13.78
N GLY A 483 3.27 11.94 -13.45
CA GLY A 483 3.49 12.95 -12.40
C GLY A 483 3.64 12.40 -10.98
N GLY A 484 3.88 11.10 -10.83
CA GLY A 484 4.26 10.50 -9.54
C GLY A 484 5.62 11.00 -9.05
N ASP A 485 5.76 11.22 -7.74
CA ASP A 485 7.01 11.71 -7.14
C ASP A 485 7.88 10.56 -6.58
N LEU A 486 7.26 9.59 -5.90
CA LEU A 486 7.91 8.44 -5.27
C LEU A 486 7.10 7.18 -5.54
N PHE A 487 7.76 6.08 -5.87
CA PHE A 487 7.13 4.77 -5.97
C PHE A 487 7.84 3.75 -5.07
N MET A 488 7.10 3.18 -4.13
CA MET A 488 7.57 2.07 -3.30
C MET A 488 7.15 0.74 -3.93
N TYR A 489 8.12 -0.06 -4.36
CA TYR A 489 7.81 -1.43 -4.78
C TYR A 489 7.49 -2.30 -3.56
N PHE A 490 6.51 -3.19 -3.66
CA PHE A 490 5.93 -3.87 -2.50
C PHE A 490 6.95 -4.60 -1.64
N ASN A 491 7.95 -5.29 -2.19
CA ASN A 491 9.07 -5.83 -1.42
C ASN A 491 10.35 -5.88 -2.26
N LEU A 492 11.51 -5.67 -1.62
CA LEU A 492 12.80 -5.91 -2.27
C LEU A 492 12.93 -7.38 -2.67
N ALA A 493 12.74 -8.27 -1.69
CA ALA A 493 12.82 -9.71 -1.88
C ALA A 493 11.60 -10.38 -1.25
N ALA A 494 11.11 -11.45 -1.86
CA ALA A 494 10.05 -12.27 -1.30
C ALA A 494 10.12 -13.70 -1.86
N GLN A 495 9.67 -14.69 -1.09
CA GLN A 495 9.43 -16.01 -1.67
C GLN A 495 8.31 -15.94 -2.72
N ASN A 496 8.60 -16.40 -3.93
CA ASN A 496 7.61 -16.50 -4.99
C ASN A 496 6.94 -17.88 -4.96
N GLY A 497 5.63 -17.93 -5.21
CA GLY A 497 4.90 -19.19 -5.32
C GLY A 497 3.60 -19.05 -6.09
N LYS A 498 2.81 -20.13 -6.14
CA LYS A 498 1.48 -20.14 -6.77
C LYS A 498 0.48 -19.19 -6.09
N TYR A 499 0.79 -18.71 -4.89
CA TYR A 499 -0.04 -17.82 -4.07
C TYR A 499 0.24 -16.32 -4.27
N GLY A 500 1.30 -15.94 -5.01
CA GLY A 500 1.68 -14.55 -5.22
C GLY A 500 3.17 -14.36 -5.47
N THR A 501 3.54 -13.26 -6.14
CA THR A 501 4.93 -12.97 -6.54
C THR A 501 5.28 -11.48 -6.44
N TRP A 502 5.21 -10.93 -5.22
CA TRP A 502 5.27 -9.46 -5.02
C TRP A 502 6.67 -8.85 -4.80
N GLY A 503 7.73 -9.65 -4.66
CA GLY A 503 9.11 -9.14 -4.50
C GLY A 503 9.77 -8.72 -5.81
N LEU A 504 10.78 -7.86 -5.79
CA LEU A 504 11.64 -7.60 -6.97
C LEU A 504 12.57 -8.78 -7.28
N THR A 505 12.91 -9.59 -6.28
CA THR A 505 13.66 -10.83 -6.43
C THR A 505 13.18 -11.90 -5.44
N ASP A 506 13.43 -13.17 -5.72
CA ASP A 506 13.33 -14.27 -4.74
C ASP A 506 14.70 -14.90 -4.44
N ASP A 507 15.77 -14.31 -4.97
CA ASP A 507 17.17 -14.66 -4.76
C ASP A 507 18.01 -13.38 -4.74
N ILE A 508 18.44 -12.95 -3.56
CA ILE A 508 19.23 -11.72 -3.40
C ILE A 508 20.64 -11.83 -3.99
N SER A 509 21.13 -13.04 -4.30
CA SER A 509 22.46 -13.26 -4.89
C SER A 509 22.45 -13.05 -6.41
N GLN A 510 21.27 -12.88 -7.01
CA GLN A 510 21.09 -12.73 -8.46
C GLN A 510 20.26 -11.49 -8.80
N ILE A 511 20.56 -10.87 -9.94
CA ILE A 511 19.77 -9.75 -10.44
C ILE A 511 18.64 -10.30 -11.33
N MET A 512 17.48 -10.54 -10.73
CA MET A 512 16.29 -11.08 -11.40
C MET A 512 15.56 -10.04 -12.28
N PRO A 513 14.74 -10.44 -13.27
CA PRO A 513 14.17 -9.53 -14.28
C PRO A 513 13.42 -8.31 -13.71
N LYS A 514 12.61 -8.48 -12.65
CA LYS A 514 11.92 -7.36 -11.98
C LYS A 514 12.92 -6.38 -11.36
N LEU A 515 13.93 -6.86 -10.63
CA LEU A 515 15.01 -6.03 -10.08
C LEU A 515 15.83 -5.34 -11.18
N GLN A 516 16.09 -6.01 -12.30
CA GLN A 516 16.73 -5.39 -13.47
C GLN A 516 15.90 -4.21 -14.01
N GLY A 517 14.58 -4.41 -14.19
CA GLY A 517 13.67 -3.36 -14.64
C GLY A 517 13.60 -2.17 -13.69
N PHE A 518 13.49 -2.44 -12.38
CA PHE A 518 13.54 -1.42 -11.33
C PHE A 518 14.85 -0.60 -11.38
N ASN A 519 15.99 -1.28 -11.47
CA ASN A 519 17.31 -0.65 -11.54
C ASN A 519 17.48 0.20 -12.81
N SER A 520 16.89 -0.23 -13.94
CA SER A 520 16.90 0.51 -15.20
C SER A 520 16.14 1.84 -15.07
N VAL A 521 14.94 1.81 -14.47
CA VAL A 521 14.13 3.02 -14.25
C VAL A 521 14.82 3.98 -13.28
N ALA A 522 15.41 3.48 -12.20
CA ALA A 522 16.15 4.30 -11.22
C ALA A 522 17.31 5.12 -11.84
N LYS A 523 17.87 4.64 -12.95
CA LYS A 523 18.99 5.27 -13.67
C LYS A 523 18.57 6.05 -14.90
N THR A 524 17.27 6.09 -15.22
CA THR A 524 16.74 6.78 -16.39
C THR A 524 16.20 8.15 -15.97
N PRO A 525 16.58 9.26 -16.64
CA PRO A 525 16.09 10.58 -16.29
C PRO A 525 14.56 10.67 -16.33
N ILE A 526 13.95 11.39 -15.38
CA ILE A 526 12.48 11.56 -15.34
C ILE A 526 11.94 12.16 -16.64
N SER A 527 12.71 13.05 -17.28
CA SER A 527 12.36 13.69 -18.56
C SER A 527 12.17 12.71 -19.71
N SER A 528 12.64 11.46 -19.58
CA SER A 528 12.49 10.42 -20.58
C SER A 528 11.13 9.71 -20.49
N PHE A 529 10.38 9.91 -19.42
CA PHE A 529 9.08 9.26 -19.22
C PHE A 529 7.93 10.15 -19.68
N GLN A 530 6.91 9.52 -20.25
CA GLN A 530 5.70 10.18 -20.70
C GLN A 530 4.48 9.44 -20.16
N CYS A 531 3.44 10.19 -19.81
CA CYS A 531 2.12 9.61 -19.57
C CYS A 531 1.51 9.27 -20.94
N VAL A 532 1.65 8.03 -21.38
CA VAL A 532 1.11 7.54 -22.66
C VAL A 532 -0.20 6.84 -22.41
N PHE A 533 -1.27 7.26 -23.10
CA PHE A 533 -2.56 6.56 -23.11
C PHE A 533 -2.66 5.75 -24.40
N SER A 534 -2.89 4.45 -24.28
CA SER A 534 -3.27 3.60 -25.40
C SER A 534 -4.70 3.13 -25.20
N ASP A 535 -5.65 3.76 -25.91
CA ASP A 535 -6.94 3.11 -26.15
C ASP A 535 -6.69 1.94 -27.10
N GLU A 536 -7.12 0.74 -26.74
CA GLU A 536 -7.11 -0.41 -27.65
C GLU A 536 -7.87 -0.03 -28.94
N GLY A 537 -7.13 0.24 -30.02
CA GLY A 537 -7.68 0.55 -31.35
C GLY A 537 -7.29 1.90 -31.97
N SER A 538 -6.48 2.75 -31.34
CA SER A 538 -6.03 4.01 -31.98
C SER A 538 -4.56 4.33 -31.68
N THR A 539 -3.83 4.76 -32.71
CA THR A 539 -2.43 5.20 -32.69
C THR A 539 -2.09 6.03 -31.45
N SER A 540 -0.96 5.75 -30.80
CA SER A 540 -0.55 6.37 -29.54
C SER A 540 -0.60 7.90 -29.62
N LYS A 541 -1.29 8.52 -28.65
CA LYS A 541 -1.24 9.96 -28.45
C LYS A 541 -0.27 10.27 -27.33
N THR A 542 0.88 10.82 -27.70
CA THR A 542 1.79 11.49 -26.77
C THR A 542 1.10 12.75 -26.22
N ILE A 543 0.78 12.79 -24.93
CA ILE A 543 0.42 14.03 -24.26
C ILE A 543 1.70 14.65 -23.73
N SER A 544 2.25 15.63 -24.47
CA SER A 544 3.36 16.45 -23.99
C SER A 544 2.88 17.32 -22.83
N LEU A 545 3.37 17.03 -21.62
CA LEU A 545 3.29 17.93 -20.47
C LEU A 545 4.26 19.10 -20.69
N LEU A 546 3.89 20.02 -21.59
CA LEU A 546 4.41 21.37 -21.56
C LEU A 546 3.53 22.19 -20.62
N ALA A 547 4.17 22.76 -19.60
CA ALA A 547 3.58 23.78 -18.76
C ALA A 547 3.05 24.94 -19.64
N ASN A 548 1.76 25.24 -19.52
CA ASN A 548 1.22 26.57 -19.84
C ASN A 548 -0.06 26.81 -19.01
N PRO A 549 -0.34 28.06 -18.59
CA PRO A 549 -0.99 28.39 -17.32
C PRO A 549 -2.48 28.72 -17.49
N ALA A 550 -3.20 27.96 -18.32
CA ALA A 550 -4.64 28.12 -18.49
C ALA A 550 -5.33 26.78 -18.23
N GLN A 551 -5.32 26.30 -16.99
CA GLN A 551 -5.97 25.04 -16.63
C GLN A 551 -7.45 25.28 -16.33
N GLY A 552 -8.32 24.73 -17.17
CA GLY A 552 -9.70 24.45 -16.80
C GLY A 552 -9.75 23.63 -15.52
N ASN A 553 -10.73 23.95 -14.67
CA ASN A 553 -10.90 23.47 -13.31
C ASN A 553 -12.23 22.72 -13.13
N GLY A 554 -12.88 22.29 -14.22
CA GLY A 554 -14.15 21.55 -14.19
C GLY A 554 -15.38 22.44 -14.22
N LEU A 555 -16.55 21.91 -13.86
CA LEU A 555 -17.82 22.64 -13.77
C LEU A 555 -18.33 22.67 -12.33
N SER A 556 -19.05 23.73 -11.96
CA SER A 556 -19.77 23.78 -10.68
C SER A 556 -21.00 22.88 -10.78
N GLY A 557 -20.99 21.76 -10.07
CA GLY A 557 -22.07 20.77 -10.03
C GLY A 557 -22.89 20.88 -8.75
N THR A 558 -24.16 21.22 -8.88
CA THR A 558 -25.13 21.19 -7.77
C THR A 558 -25.98 19.93 -7.90
N TYR A 559 -26.10 19.19 -6.80
CA TYR A 559 -26.86 17.94 -6.71
C TYR A 559 -28.11 18.18 -5.88
N PHE A 560 -29.22 17.57 -6.27
CA PHE A 560 -30.54 17.81 -5.71
C PHE A 560 -31.24 16.50 -5.35
N SER A 561 -32.06 16.55 -4.31
CA SER A 561 -32.99 15.47 -3.98
C SER A 561 -34.16 15.49 -4.95
N GLY A 562 -34.55 14.33 -5.47
CA GLY A 562 -35.61 14.23 -6.47
C GLY A 562 -35.18 14.68 -7.87
N THR A 563 -36.10 14.65 -8.83
CA THR A 563 -35.82 14.86 -10.26
C THR A 563 -36.01 16.29 -10.74
N ASP A 564 -36.36 17.22 -9.86
CA ASP A 564 -36.89 18.54 -10.23
C ASP A 564 -35.91 19.71 -10.09
N LEU A 565 -34.65 19.44 -9.71
CA LEU A 565 -33.58 20.42 -9.54
C LEU A 565 -33.90 21.52 -8.49
N LYS A 566 -34.71 21.22 -7.46
CA LYS A 566 -35.08 22.21 -6.43
C LYS A 566 -34.34 22.06 -5.11
N THR A 567 -34.39 20.88 -4.52
CA THR A 567 -33.89 20.67 -3.15
C THR A 567 -32.41 20.35 -3.17
N VAL A 568 -31.56 21.37 -3.00
CA VAL A 568 -30.09 21.21 -3.01
C VAL A 568 -29.64 20.28 -1.89
N LEU A 569 -28.87 19.25 -2.25
CA LEU A 569 -28.15 18.37 -1.33
C LEU A 569 -26.76 18.92 -1.03
N PHE A 570 -25.99 19.19 -2.08
CA PHE A 570 -24.65 19.78 -1.99
C PHE A 570 -24.21 20.34 -3.35
N THR A 571 -23.12 21.11 -3.33
CA THR A 571 -22.42 21.57 -4.54
C THR A 571 -20.97 21.13 -4.48
N GLN A 572 -20.40 20.76 -5.62
CA GLN A 572 -18.99 20.40 -5.76
C GLN A 572 -18.46 20.75 -7.15
N ILE A 573 -17.15 20.93 -7.26
CA ILE A 573 -16.50 21.06 -8.56
C ILE A 573 -16.35 19.67 -9.18
N THR A 574 -16.82 19.53 -10.41
CA THR A 574 -16.79 18.30 -11.19
C THR A 574 -15.76 18.45 -12.32
N PRO A 575 -14.59 17.79 -12.24
CA PRO A 575 -13.55 17.91 -13.26
C PRO A 575 -14.04 17.55 -14.66
N ALA A 576 -14.84 16.50 -14.79
CA ALA A 576 -15.53 16.12 -16.02
C ALA A 576 -16.84 15.40 -15.68
N ILE A 577 -17.84 15.53 -16.54
CA ILE A 577 -19.09 14.76 -16.41
C ILE A 577 -18.84 13.37 -17.02
N ASN A 578 -18.43 12.44 -16.17
CA ASN A 578 -18.14 11.04 -16.52
C ASN A 578 -18.46 10.14 -15.32
N PHE A 579 -19.74 9.98 -15.04
CA PHE A 579 -20.24 9.26 -13.88
C PHE A 579 -20.89 7.96 -14.30
N ASP A 580 -20.43 6.86 -13.70
CA ASP A 580 -21.12 5.58 -13.69
C ASP A 580 -21.41 5.18 -12.23
N TRP A 581 -22.62 5.48 -11.77
CA TRP A 581 -23.03 5.24 -10.39
C TRP A 581 -23.36 3.76 -10.11
N ARG A 582 -23.17 2.85 -11.08
CA ARG A 582 -23.41 1.39 -10.92
C ARG A 582 -22.23 0.64 -10.31
N SER A 583 -21.01 1.06 -10.65
CA SER A 583 -19.76 0.32 -10.34
C SER A 583 -18.92 0.98 -9.25
N THR A 584 -19.13 2.27 -9.04
CA THR A 584 -18.64 3.03 -7.90
C THR A 584 -19.88 3.48 -7.16
N ILE A 585 -20.13 3.02 -5.94
CA ILE A 585 -21.21 3.54 -5.10
C ILE A 585 -20.68 4.83 -4.47
N PRO A 586 -20.97 6.04 -4.98
CA PRO A 586 -20.52 7.25 -4.33
C PRO A 586 -21.70 7.69 -3.45
N PHE A 587 -21.83 6.99 -2.33
CA PHE A 587 -22.41 7.50 -1.09
C PHE A 587 -23.90 7.80 -0.96
N ASP A 588 -24.38 7.35 0.19
CA ASP A 588 -25.34 7.85 1.18
C ASP A 588 -25.79 9.34 1.13
N ARG A 589 -25.15 10.22 0.36
CA ARG A 589 -25.56 11.63 0.16
C ARG A 589 -26.46 11.87 -1.04
N ILE A 590 -26.46 10.96 -2.03
CA ILE A 590 -27.33 11.07 -3.21
C ILE A 590 -28.40 9.96 -3.14
N PRO A 591 -29.68 10.32 -2.94
CA PRO A 591 -30.77 9.33 -2.91
C PRO A 591 -30.88 8.60 -4.26
N SER A 592 -31.55 7.45 -4.26
CA SER A 592 -31.78 6.67 -5.48
C SER A 592 -32.55 7.43 -6.55
N VAL A 593 -33.28 8.47 -6.19
CA VAL A 593 -33.93 9.39 -7.13
C VAL A 593 -33.38 10.79 -6.89
N PHE A 594 -32.68 11.34 -7.87
CA PHE A 594 -31.93 12.59 -7.72
C PHE A 594 -31.81 13.34 -9.04
N SER A 595 -31.29 14.57 -8.96
CA SER A 595 -30.96 15.37 -10.12
C SER A 595 -29.69 16.17 -9.89
N ALA A 596 -29.08 16.64 -10.97
CA ALA A 596 -27.85 17.41 -10.94
C ALA A 596 -27.84 18.50 -12.01
N SER A 597 -27.24 19.64 -11.70
CA SER A 597 -26.99 20.71 -12.65
C SER A 597 -25.53 21.11 -12.59
N TRP A 598 -24.83 21.02 -13.71
CA TRP A 598 -23.47 21.50 -13.89
C TRP A 598 -23.47 22.77 -14.71
N THR A 599 -22.84 23.82 -14.20
CA THR A 599 -22.70 25.11 -14.88
C THR A 599 -21.24 25.54 -14.91
N GLY A 600 -20.88 26.28 -15.94
CA GLY A 600 -19.56 26.87 -16.10
C GLY A 600 -19.34 27.26 -17.55
N PHE A 601 -18.15 26.98 -18.05
CA PHE A 601 -17.74 27.28 -19.41
C PHE A 601 -16.99 26.12 -20.04
N VAL A 602 -17.09 26.03 -21.37
CA VAL A 602 -16.35 25.08 -22.20
C VAL A 602 -15.54 25.83 -23.26
N THR A 603 -14.27 25.51 -23.41
CA THR A 603 -13.39 26.07 -24.45
C THR A 603 -13.23 25.07 -25.59
N ALA A 604 -13.39 25.53 -26.83
CA ALA A 604 -13.24 24.67 -28.00
C ALA A 604 -11.76 24.45 -28.36
N PRO A 605 -11.33 23.21 -28.64
CA PRO A 605 -9.94 22.88 -28.96
C PRO A 605 -9.60 23.15 -30.44
N GLY A 606 -10.61 23.40 -31.27
CA GLY A 606 -10.50 23.66 -32.70
C GLY A 606 -11.73 24.40 -33.21
N SER A 607 -11.65 24.95 -34.42
CA SER A 607 -12.78 25.59 -35.09
C SER A 607 -13.51 24.57 -35.97
N GLY A 608 -14.84 24.60 -35.97
CA GLY A 608 -15.66 23.74 -36.82
C GLY A 608 -16.93 23.26 -36.15
N MET A 609 -17.63 22.35 -36.82
CA MET A 609 -18.82 21.69 -36.26
C MET A 609 -18.38 20.62 -35.26
N PHE A 610 -18.92 20.70 -34.03
CA PHE A 610 -18.81 19.69 -33.00
C PHE A 610 -20.15 18.98 -32.81
N THR A 611 -20.09 17.68 -32.58
CA THR A 611 -21.21 16.87 -32.09
C THR A 611 -21.03 16.68 -30.60
N ILE A 612 -21.90 17.28 -29.80
CA ILE A 612 -22.01 17.03 -28.37
C ILE A 612 -22.86 15.77 -28.18
N THR A 613 -22.36 14.82 -27.41
CA THR A 613 -23.06 13.56 -27.10
C THR A 613 -23.17 13.40 -25.60
N THR A 614 -24.33 12.96 -25.12
CA THR A 614 -24.49 12.49 -23.75
C THR A 614 -24.89 11.02 -23.74
N ARG A 615 -24.26 10.22 -22.87
CA ARG A 615 -24.68 8.84 -22.56
C ARG A 615 -25.32 8.84 -21.19
N SER A 616 -26.54 8.35 -21.07
CA SER A 616 -27.25 8.29 -19.78
C SER A 616 -28.17 7.08 -19.67
N GLY A 617 -28.74 6.82 -18.49
CA GLY A 617 -29.82 5.85 -18.31
C GLY A 617 -31.00 6.15 -19.25
N GLY A 618 -31.66 5.12 -19.75
CA GLY A 618 -32.67 5.25 -20.79
C GLY A 618 -33.94 5.97 -20.34
N ALA A 619 -34.28 5.85 -19.05
CA ALA A 619 -35.36 6.63 -18.46
C ALA A 619 -34.89 7.99 -17.93
N ASP A 620 -33.59 8.25 -17.85
CA ASP A 620 -33.07 9.46 -17.21
C ASP A 620 -33.28 10.71 -18.07
N GLY A 621 -33.30 11.90 -17.48
CA GLY A 621 -33.35 13.16 -18.22
C GLY A 621 -31.98 13.76 -18.42
N VAL A 622 -31.74 14.35 -19.60
CA VAL A 622 -30.54 15.13 -19.90
C VAL A 622 -30.89 16.36 -20.75
N ARG A 623 -30.34 17.51 -20.37
CA ARG A 623 -30.33 18.73 -21.18
C ARG A 623 -28.93 19.30 -21.26
N VAL A 624 -28.56 19.81 -22.44
CA VAL A 624 -27.28 20.50 -22.65
C VAL A 624 -27.52 21.81 -23.39
N THR A 625 -27.04 22.90 -22.79
CA THR A 625 -27.03 24.26 -23.36
C THR A 625 -25.60 24.77 -23.43
N ILE A 626 -25.18 25.32 -24.57
CA ILE A 626 -23.85 25.90 -24.81
C ILE A 626 -24.08 27.25 -25.50
N GLY A 627 -23.55 28.31 -24.90
CA GLY A 627 -23.95 29.68 -25.22
C GLY A 627 -25.45 29.86 -24.98
N THR A 628 -26.16 30.31 -26.01
CA THR A 628 -27.63 30.48 -26.00
C THR A 628 -28.37 29.30 -26.62
N THR A 629 -27.66 28.29 -27.13
CA THR A 629 -28.25 27.20 -27.90
C THR A 629 -28.47 25.97 -27.03
N LYS A 630 -29.71 25.49 -26.96
CA LYS A 630 -30.07 24.21 -26.34
C LYS A 630 -29.94 23.11 -27.39
N MET A 631 -28.89 22.29 -27.31
CA MET A 631 -28.55 21.30 -28.33
C MET A 631 -29.06 19.89 -27.98
N ILE A 632 -29.28 19.63 -26.70
CA ILE A 632 -29.88 18.38 -26.22
C ILE A 632 -31.04 18.76 -25.29
N ASP A 633 -32.22 18.24 -25.58
CA ASP A 633 -33.42 18.36 -24.75
C ASP A 633 -34.16 17.03 -24.65
N SER A 634 -33.55 16.09 -23.93
CA SER A 634 -34.13 14.77 -23.69
C SER A 634 -34.61 14.67 -22.25
N TRP A 635 -35.81 15.19 -21.98
CA TRP A 635 -36.40 15.22 -20.64
C TRP A 635 -37.67 14.37 -20.60
N PRO A 636 -37.55 13.04 -20.40
CA PRO A 636 -38.70 12.13 -20.45
C PRO A 636 -39.66 12.38 -19.28
N ALA A 637 -40.90 11.90 -19.44
CA ALA A 637 -41.89 11.93 -18.37
C ALA A 637 -41.44 11.10 -17.16
N ILE A 638 -41.95 11.47 -15.98
CA ILE A 638 -41.70 10.70 -14.76
C ILE A 638 -42.31 9.29 -14.90
N ASN A 639 -41.57 8.25 -14.50
CA ASN A 639 -41.87 6.82 -14.65
C ASN A 639 -41.77 6.25 -16.08
N ALA A 640 -41.01 6.88 -16.99
CA ALA A 640 -40.77 6.33 -18.32
C ALA A 640 -40.09 4.94 -18.26
N SER A 641 -40.60 3.97 -19.03
CA SER A 641 -39.96 2.65 -19.17
C SER A 641 -38.82 2.67 -20.19
N SER A 642 -37.70 2.03 -19.84
CA SER A 642 -36.45 2.03 -20.61
C SER A 642 -35.81 0.65 -20.72
N ASN A 643 -36.37 -0.37 -20.04
CA ASN A 643 -35.78 -1.71 -19.86
C ASN A 643 -34.28 -1.69 -19.48
N GLY A 644 -33.83 -0.68 -18.72
CA GLY A 644 -32.43 -0.59 -18.28
C GLY A 644 -31.43 -0.44 -19.44
N LYS A 645 -31.79 0.22 -20.54
CA LYS A 645 -30.83 0.52 -21.64
C LYS A 645 -30.12 1.86 -21.42
N ILE A 646 -28.87 1.97 -21.85
CA ILE A 646 -28.17 3.25 -21.98
C ILE A 646 -28.65 3.94 -23.26
N LYS A 647 -28.97 5.23 -23.18
CA LYS A 647 -29.30 6.06 -24.35
C LYS A 647 -28.15 6.99 -24.70
N GLU A 648 -27.96 7.21 -25.99
CA GLU A 648 -27.13 8.28 -26.54
C GLU A 648 -28.03 9.37 -27.10
N THR A 649 -27.82 10.60 -26.66
CA THR A 649 -28.46 11.79 -27.24
C THR A 649 -27.40 12.74 -27.74
N THR A 650 -27.61 13.28 -28.94
CA THR A 650 -26.62 14.12 -29.61
C THR A 650 -27.23 15.46 -30.01
N GLY A 651 -26.38 16.47 -30.13
CA GLY A 651 -26.69 17.76 -30.71
C GLY A 651 -25.43 18.35 -31.35
N THR A 652 -25.58 19.16 -32.39
CA THR A 652 -24.43 19.76 -33.09
C THR A 652 -24.34 21.26 -32.80
N ILE A 653 -23.12 21.78 -32.75
CA ILE A 653 -22.83 23.20 -32.56
C ILE A 653 -21.56 23.59 -33.31
N SER A 654 -21.57 24.76 -33.95
CA SER A 654 -20.34 25.32 -34.53
C SER A 654 -19.59 26.10 -33.47
N MET A 655 -18.31 25.77 -33.26
CA MET A 655 -17.44 26.42 -32.28
C MET A 655 -16.17 26.95 -32.94
N VAL A 656 -15.54 27.93 -32.31
CA VAL A 656 -14.29 28.55 -32.77
C VAL A 656 -13.18 28.22 -31.78
N ALA A 657 -12.02 27.77 -32.29
CA ALA A 657 -10.86 27.40 -31.48
C ALA A 657 -10.49 28.49 -30.46
N GLY A 658 -10.26 28.09 -29.22
CA GLY A 658 -9.89 29.00 -28.13
C GLY A 658 -11.04 29.88 -27.61
N THR A 659 -12.21 29.86 -28.24
CA THR A 659 -13.39 30.57 -27.72
C THR A 659 -14.03 29.77 -26.59
N THR A 660 -14.34 30.48 -25.51
CA THR A 660 -15.02 29.96 -24.32
C THR A 660 -16.51 30.25 -24.40
N TYR A 661 -17.32 29.22 -24.17
CA TYR A 661 -18.78 29.27 -24.23
C TYR A 661 -19.36 28.89 -22.88
N ALA A 662 -20.37 29.61 -22.39
CA ALA A 662 -21.11 29.16 -21.20
C ALA A 662 -21.72 27.78 -21.48
N ILE A 663 -21.61 26.84 -20.54
CA ILE A 663 -22.22 25.52 -20.64
C ILE A 663 -23.10 25.26 -19.42
N LYS A 664 -24.28 24.68 -19.67
CA LYS A 664 -25.17 24.15 -18.64
C LYS A 664 -25.60 22.74 -19.02
N VAL A 665 -25.37 21.80 -18.12
CA VAL A 665 -25.83 20.41 -18.23
C VAL A 665 -26.77 20.13 -17.07
N GLU A 666 -27.95 19.62 -17.37
CA GLU A 666 -28.92 19.16 -16.36
C GLU A 666 -29.17 17.67 -16.55
N TYR A 667 -29.30 16.96 -15.43
CA TYR A 667 -29.53 15.52 -15.38
C TYR A 667 -30.56 15.19 -14.30
N PHE A 668 -31.36 14.16 -14.52
CA PHE A 668 -32.04 13.49 -13.42
C PHE A 668 -32.01 11.97 -13.59
N HIS A 669 -31.94 11.28 -12.45
CA HIS A 669 -32.22 9.87 -12.33
C HIS A 669 -33.55 9.66 -11.61
N GLN A 670 -34.42 8.84 -12.19
CA GLN A 670 -35.81 8.72 -11.74
C GLN A 670 -36.25 7.34 -11.26
N LYS A 671 -35.34 6.36 -11.23
CA LYS A 671 -35.63 4.99 -10.81
C LYS A 671 -34.74 4.58 -9.67
N THR A 672 -35.03 3.45 -9.02
CA THR A 672 -34.09 2.95 -8.02
C THR A 672 -32.84 2.39 -8.68
N TYR A 673 -31.73 2.34 -7.95
CA TYR A 673 -30.47 1.74 -8.42
C TYR A 673 -30.62 0.29 -8.92
N PHE A 674 -31.67 -0.42 -8.49
CA PHE A 674 -31.96 -1.79 -8.91
C PHE A 674 -32.78 -1.88 -10.21
N ASP A 675 -33.46 -0.78 -10.59
CA ASP A 675 -34.43 -0.76 -11.68
C ASP A 675 -33.92 -0.06 -12.96
N ASP A 676 -32.75 0.60 -12.94
CA ASP A 676 -32.13 1.24 -14.12
C ASP A 676 -30.61 1.50 -13.95
N ASN A 677 -29.97 2.10 -14.96
CA ASN A 677 -28.56 2.49 -14.98
C ASN A 677 -28.39 3.99 -14.67
N PRO A 678 -28.20 4.40 -13.40
CA PRO A 678 -27.81 5.76 -13.10
C PRO A 678 -26.39 5.97 -13.64
N MET A 679 -26.29 6.72 -14.73
CA MET A 679 -25.03 7.15 -15.31
C MET A 679 -25.21 8.42 -16.13
N ILE A 680 -24.15 9.21 -16.26
CA ILE A 680 -24.06 10.28 -17.26
C ILE A 680 -22.62 10.52 -17.70
N GLU A 681 -22.42 10.57 -19.01
CA GLU A 681 -21.18 11.02 -19.65
C GLU A 681 -21.48 12.20 -20.57
N LEU A 682 -20.60 13.21 -20.59
CA LEU A 682 -20.61 14.31 -21.56
C LEU A 682 -19.41 14.18 -22.49
N LEU A 683 -19.69 13.98 -23.78
CA LEU A 683 -18.70 13.77 -24.82
C LEU A 683 -18.83 14.82 -25.92
N TRP A 684 -17.75 14.97 -26.69
CA TRP A 684 -17.76 15.71 -27.96
C TRP A 684 -17.03 14.94 -29.06
N SER A 685 -17.32 15.25 -30.32
CA SER A 685 -16.51 14.87 -31.48
C SER A 685 -16.54 15.97 -32.54
N GLY A 686 -15.57 16.02 -33.44
CA GLY A 686 -15.46 17.01 -34.51
C GLY A 686 -14.42 16.63 -35.56
N GLN A 687 -14.21 17.46 -36.58
CA GLN A 687 -13.37 17.15 -37.75
C GLN A 687 -11.93 16.72 -37.41
N ASN A 688 -11.37 17.18 -36.30
CA ASN A 688 -10.06 16.77 -35.76
C ASN A 688 -10.11 16.37 -34.28
N GLN A 689 -11.30 16.04 -33.77
CA GLN A 689 -11.54 15.69 -32.37
C GLN A 689 -12.27 14.34 -32.32
N PRO A 690 -11.62 13.22 -31.91
CA PRO A 690 -12.32 11.95 -31.75
C PRO A 690 -13.39 12.05 -30.66
N LYS A 691 -14.39 11.17 -30.74
CA LYS A 691 -15.45 11.07 -29.72
C LYS A 691 -14.79 10.74 -28.38
N ALA A 692 -14.85 11.67 -27.44
CA ALA A 692 -14.22 11.54 -26.13
C ALA A 692 -14.97 12.35 -25.08
N ILE A 693 -14.83 12.00 -23.80
CA ILE A 693 -15.26 12.82 -22.67
C ILE A 693 -14.67 14.22 -22.83
N ILE A 694 -15.46 15.27 -22.56
CA ILE A 694 -14.93 16.63 -22.53
C ILE A 694 -14.02 16.75 -21.29
N PRO A 695 -12.70 16.97 -21.47
CA PRO A 695 -11.75 16.91 -20.37
C PRO A 695 -11.80 18.16 -19.49
N ALA A 696 -11.36 18.02 -18.24
CA ALA A 696 -11.31 19.14 -17.28
C ALA A 696 -10.53 20.35 -17.79
N SER A 697 -9.48 20.14 -18.59
CA SER A 697 -8.68 21.21 -19.22
C SER A 697 -9.49 22.12 -20.15
N GLN A 698 -10.68 21.68 -20.57
CA GLN A 698 -11.58 22.44 -21.43
C GLN A 698 -12.83 22.92 -20.71
N LEU A 699 -12.94 22.68 -19.39
CA LEU A 699 -14.08 23.05 -18.56
C LEU A 699 -13.67 24.01 -17.45
N TYR A 700 -14.45 25.06 -17.22
CA TYR A 700 -14.14 26.12 -16.25
C TYR A 700 -15.40 26.42 -15.43
N HIS A 701 -15.32 26.53 -14.10
CA HIS A 701 -16.49 26.77 -13.25
C HIS A 701 -16.72 28.23 -12.88
#